data_AF-A0A4R8QTW0-F1
#
_entry.id   AF-A0A4R8QTW0-F1
#
_cell.length_a   1.000
_cell.length_b   1.000
_cell.length_c   1.000
_cell.angle_alpha   90.00
_cell.angle_beta   90.00
_cell.angle_gamma   90.00
#
_symmetry.space_group_name_H-M   'P 1'
#
loop_
_entity.id
_entity.type
_entity.pdbx_description
1 polymer ?
#
loop_
_entity_poly.entity_id
_entity_poly.type
_entity_poly.pdbx_seq_one_letter_code
_entity_poly.pdbx_strand_id
1 'polypeptide(L)'
;MVLSTIDEVDIELEDKPDYSKPTPAVAKPPSIQYVKAPSILEWTEEEEKAIRRKIDWHTVPLATTLYLLCFLDRSNIGNARIQGMNDDINLEGYRFNWVLSVFYIVYLFVEVPSNILLKRIGPRFYLPFLVVGFGLTSLCTAFVKSYEGLLAARAFLGLFEGGAFPGFSFFLSNFYRREELLFRIGILISSASLAGAFGGLLATGLSRIPPWGFDGTPIHGWRNIFFFEGFVTVLVGAFAPLWMPMNPATASFLSERERAIAVERLQREQQKGAEDEAVTLEHVKQAVKSIHTYTCAFGFFLINITVQGVSVFMPTILKDLGWTATKAQLMTVPPYVVAAAVAVTVAYISDKTRQRGLYLAIFSLVAAVGFAILRFETAANVRYMAVFFVTAGAFPGGPGFISWAMNNSAGPSVRAVTGAHVVTIGTIGGIVATWTYTFKDAPRYLTGHTINLVGQILAVLLAIFGIVYCIHENKARAFGRRNHRLGITVKFTPCDHVAISASLDQSIQGIPRSRRTAGSEPRCGLRFASTLRPLSSVPGSLTAAANMRLLNTRTKQLREFTQSRIPYAILSHTWGPEEVSFQDLLSGRGQSLLGYAKIEGACKLALADGFDFIWIDTCCIDKTSSSELTEAINSMWNWYRDSRVCYAYLEDVPTNERLYYPLYPQGLTKSRWFTRGWTLQELIAPHQVIFLAQDWSDIGTRESLRDILGSITGIDRTFFLDGILGKYSIAQKMSWAARRVTTRIEDQAYCLLGLFGVNMPLLYGEGEMAFLRLQEEIMRRTDDQTIFAWTRPDTAFNTGFLAPSPACFGSSGRIKRSVLSEPVPPYAFTNQGIQISIQIMHEGKFQLPFAPHYEGDIKSAGGVQFTFSPVGTIAILNCVNEKGHRVGIFMDSAKESRAYYRCNHSFGLVSVPTQTVTQAKLESILIGANKLDDERSLWQRAHSSHHVVVKPLPLPNYGFDSISVFPPDSWVTEDSGGYSTIAGYNVDTRQSDYAHIHFQNAVKKGFCLRLQADSVTIHALLDTNVDGDQRKPASGSYNFDHGTDDMNGSQDYEDGKKLTVVAKMTSSKYGKVIDVSILDAVTE
;
A
#
# COMPACT_ATOMS: atom_id res chain seq x y z
N MET A 1 -45.82 -7.54 -45.85
CA MET A 1 -46.65 -8.09 -44.75
C MET A 1 -46.11 -7.52 -43.45
N VAL A 2 -46.75 -6.65 -42.67
CA VAL A 2 -48.06 -5.96 -42.62
C VAL A 2 -47.75 -4.76 -41.70
N LEU A 3 -47.73 -3.52 -42.22
CA LEU A 3 -48.71 -2.42 -42.00
C LEU A 3 -48.59 -1.76 -40.61
N SER A 4 -48.10 -0.50 -40.47
CA SER A 4 -48.75 0.81 -40.74
C SER A 4 -49.51 1.33 -39.50
N THR A 5 -49.07 2.43 -38.83
CA THR A 5 -49.46 3.86 -39.05
C THR A 5 -50.57 4.34 -38.09
N ILE A 6 -50.47 5.64 -37.71
CA ILE A 6 -51.60 6.61 -37.51
C ILE A 6 -52.31 6.48 -36.14
N ASP A 7 -52.60 7.51 -35.32
CA ASP A 7 -52.83 8.96 -35.57
C ASP A 7 -52.68 9.84 -34.30
N GLU A 8 -52.62 11.16 -34.55
CA GLU A 8 -52.81 12.31 -33.65
C GLU A 8 -54.18 12.27 -32.91
N VAL A 9 -54.44 13.05 -31.85
CA VAL A 9 -55.15 14.34 -31.95
C VAL A 9 -55.44 14.94 -30.53
N ASP A 10 -55.29 16.26 -30.46
CA ASP A 10 -55.85 17.35 -29.62
C ASP A 10 -55.74 17.43 -28.09
N ILE A 11 -55.22 18.60 -27.68
CA ILE A 11 -55.25 19.15 -26.32
C ILE A 11 -56.22 20.33 -26.32
N GLU A 12 -57.37 20.18 -25.66
CA GLU A 12 -58.24 21.29 -25.26
C GLU A 12 -57.77 21.91 -23.93
N LEU A 13 -57.75 23.24 -23.90
CA LEU A 13 -57.57 24.07 -22.71
C LEU A 13 -58.94 24.31 -22.07
N GLU A 14 -59.15 23.98 -20.79
CA GLU A 14 -59.89 24.86 -19.87
C GLU A 14 -59.80 24.47 -18.38
N ASP A 15 -59.86 25.54 -17.59
CA ASP A 15 -60.27 25.71 -16.20
C ASP A 15 -59.36 25.44 -14.99
N LYS A 16 -59.17 26.54 -14.24
CA LYS A 16 -58.51 26.65 -12.93
C LYS A 16 -59.29 25.87 -11.86
N PRO A 17 -58.63 25.09 -10.98
CA PRO A 17 -59.33 24.46 -9.87
C PRO A 17 -59.44 25.37 -8.64
N ASP A 18 -60.66 25.36 -8.11
CA ASP A 18 -61.21 25.95 -6.89
C ASP A 18 -60.54 25.40 -5.61
N TYR A 19 -60.14 26.30 -4.69
CA TYR A 19 -59.40 25.99 -3.45
C TYR A 19 -60.28 25.62 -2.24
N SER A 20 -61.55 25.25 -2.45
CA SER A 20 -62.50 25.04 -1.34
C SER A 20 -62.79 23.58 -0.96
N LYS A 21 -62.02 22.58 -1.44
CA LYS A 21 -62.22 21.16 -1.06
C LYS A 21 -60.97 20.54 -0.39
N PRO A 22 -61.12 19.82 0.74
CA PRO A 22 -60.02 19.13 1.39
C PRO A 22 -59.53 17.96 0.55
N THR A 23 -58.22 17.94 0.29
CA THR A 23 -57.53 16.95 -0.54
C THR A 23 -57.55 15.56 0.13
N PRO A 24 -57.94 14.48 -0.57
CA PRO A 24 -57.89 13.13 -0.02
C PRO A 24 -56.43 12.67 0.16
N ALA A 25 -56.22 11.80 1.14
CA ALA A 25 -54.92 11.27 1.53
C ALA A 25 -54.11 10.76 0.34
N VAL A 26 -52.95 11.39 0.11
CA VAL A 26 -51.96 10.99 -0.89
C VAL A 26 -51.47 9.59 -0.55
N ALA A 27 -51.74 8.64 -1.45
CA ALA A 27 -51.17 7.30 -1.40
C ALA A 27 -49.64 7.39 -1.37
N LYS A 28 -49.01 6.62 -0.48
CA LYS A 28 -47.54 6.49 -0.42
C LYS A 28 -47.00 6.22 -1.84
N PRO A 29 -45.99 6.95 -2.31
CA PRO A 29 -45.35 6.61 -3.57
C PRO A 29 -44.79 5.18 -3.46
N PRO A 30 -44.81 4.40 -4.57
CA PRO A 30 -44.23 3.06 -4.57
C PRO A 30 -42.78 3.17 -4.09
N SER A 31 -42.39 2.27 -3.19
CA SER A 31 -41.02 2.15 -2.71
C SER A 31 -40.08 2.12 -3.91
N ILE A 32 -39.28 3.17 -4.07
CA ILE A 32 -38.16 3.18 -4.99
C ILE A 32 -37.27 2.01 -4.53
N GLN A 33 -37.28 0.91 -5.27
CA GLN A 33 -36.28 -0.13 -5.12
C GLN A 33 -34.96 0.55 -5.45
N TYR A 34 -34.19 0.86 -4.41
CA TYR A 34 -32.78 1.16 -4.57
C TYR A 34 -32.18 0.01 -5.37
N VAL A 35 -31.76 0.30 -6.60
CA VAL A 35 -30.83 -0.57 -7.31
C VAL A 35 -29.63 -0.67 -6.39
N LYS A 36 -29.46 -1.84 -5.77
CA LYS A 36 -28.29 -2.19 -4.97
C LYS A 36 -27.06 -1.76 -5.76
N ALA A 37 -26.25 -0.85 -5.21
CA ALA A 37 -24.87 -0.73 -5.63
C ALA A 37 -24.27 -2.16 -5.66
N PRO A 38 -23.46 -2.53 -6.67
CA PRO A 38 -22.93 -3.88 -6.77
C PRO A 38 -22.29 -4.24 -5.43
N SER A 39 -22.79 -5.31 -4.81
CA SER A 39 -22.27 -5.79 -3.53
C SER A 39 -20.76 -5.92 -3.64
N ILE A 40 -20.01 -5.18 -2.83
CA ILE A 40 -18.57 -5.38 -2.71
C ILE A 40 -18.40 -6.84 -2.32
N LEU A 41 -17.83 -7.64 -3.21
CA LEU A 41 -17.62 -9.05 -2.97
C LEU A 41 -16.57 -9.15 -1.84
N GLU A 42 -17.02 -9.46 -0.64
CA GLU A 42 -16.16 -9.68 0.53
C GLU A 42 -15.99 -11.18 0.77
N TRP A 43 -14.78 -11.59 1.14
CA TRP A 43 -14.39 -12.97 1.40
C TRP A 43 -13.35 -13.02 2.52
N THR A 44 -13.30 -14.14 3.24
CA THR A 44 -12.33 -14.34 4.33
C THR A 44 -10.98 -14.82 3.78
N GLU A 45 -9.89 -14.62 4.54
CA GLU A 45 -8.58 -15.19 4.16
C GLU A 45 -8.62 -16.73 4.01
N GLU A 46 -9.47 -17.40 4.76
CA GLU A 46 -9.64 -18.85 4.72
C GLU A 46 -10.28 -19.30 3.40
N GLU A 47 -11.34 -18.62 2.97
CA GLU A 47 -11.97 -18.84 1.66
C GLU A 47 -10.94 -18.63 0.54
N GLU A 48 -10.14 -17.56 0.62
CA GLU A 48 -9.12 -17.27 -0.39
C GLU A 48 -8.02 -18.34 -0.45
N LYS A 49 -7.55 -18.82 0.72
CA LYS A 49 -6.57 -19.92 0.82
C LYS A 49 -7.14 -21.22 0.25
N ALA A 50 -8.42 -21.51 0.49
CA ALA A 50 -9.10 -22.69 -0.05
C ALA A 50 -9.22 -22.63 -1.58
N ILE A 51 -9.65 -21.48 -2.12
CA ILE A 51 -9.74 -21.25 -3.58
C ILE A 51 -8.37 -21.42 -4.23
N ARG A 52 -7.33 -20.80 -3.66
CA ARG A 52 -5.96 -20.94 -4.17
C ARG A 52 -5.50 -22.39 -4.19
N ARG A 53 -5.74 -23.16 -3.13
CA ARG A 53 -5.41 -24.60 -3.09
C ARG A 53 -6.15 -25.38 -4.18
N LYS A 54 -7.40 -25.04 -4.45
CA LYS A 54 -8.20 -25.66 -5.51
C LYS A 54 -7.62 -25.37 -6.90
N ILE A 55 -7.22 -24.12 -7.14
CA ILE A 55 -6.52 -23.69 -8.36
C ILE A 55 -5.16 -24.40 -8.47
N ASP A 56 -4.40 -24.52 -7.37
CA ASP A 56 -3.11 -25.24 -7.31
C ASP A 56 -3.27 -26.68 -7.77
N TRP A 57 -4.26 -27.41 -7.24
CA TRP A 57 -4.48 -28.82 -7.59
C TRP A 57 -4.91 -29.07 -9.03
N HIS A 58 -5.48 -28.08 -9.72
CA HIS A 58 -5.95 -28.23 -11.10
C HIS A 58 -4.94 -27.69 -12.12
N THR A 59 -4.46 -26.47 -11.92
CA THR A 59 -3.67 -25.76 -12.94
C THR A 59 -2.20 -26.18 -12.94
N VAL A 60 -1.58 -26.35 -11.77
CA VAL A 60 -0.14 -26.63 -11.65
C VAL A 60 0.20 -28.05 -12.10
N PRO A 61 -0.47 -29.13 -11.63
CA PRO A 61 -0.21 -30.48 -12.13
C PRO A 61 -0.45 -30.61 -13.63
N LEU A 62 -1.52 -30.01 -14.16
CA LEU A 62 -1.83 -30.03 -15.59
C LEU A 62 -0.72 -29.35 -16.40
N ALA A 63 -0.36 -28.11 -16.06
CA ALA A 63 0.71 -27.37 -16.76
C ALA A 63 2.06 -28.10 -16.64
N THR A 64 2.38 -28.62 -15.45
CA THR A 64 3.63 -29.34 -15.19
C THR A 64 3.70 -30.64 -15.98
N THR A 65 2.59 -31.38 -16.09
CA THR A 65 2.53 -32.65 -16.84
C THR A 65 2.68 -32.39 -18.34
N LEU A 66 1.94 -31.42 -18.89
CA LEU A 66 2.05 -31.08 -20.31
C LEU A 66 3.45 -30.57 -20.66
N TYR A 67 4.04 -29.75 -19.81
CA TYR A 67 5.40 -29.27 -20.02
C TYR A 67 6.45 -30.37 -19.84
N LEU A 68 6.25 -31.31 -18.89
CA LEU A 68 7.09 -32.51 -18.73
C LEU A 68 7.11 -33.32 -20.02
N LEU A 69 5.95 -33.58 -20.61
CA LEU A 69 5.84 -34.35 -21.86
C LEU A 69 6.59 -33.67 -23.02
N CYS A 70 6.50 -32.34 -23.12
CA CYS A 70 7.28 -31.58 -24.10
C CYS A 70 8.80 -31.57 -23.82
N PHE A 71 9.24 -31.91 -22.61
CA PHE A 71 10.67 -31.91 -22.26
C PHE A 71 11.33 -33.29 -22.39
N LEU A 72 10.55 -34.37 -22.47
CA LEU A 72 11.07 -35.75 -22.47
C LEU A 72 12.01 -36.05 -23.65
N ASP A 73 11.76 -35.48 -24.84
CA ASP A 73 12.61 -35.70 -26.03
C ASP A 73 14.08 -35.33 -25.78
N ARG A 74 14.35 -34.31 -24.95
CA ARG A 74 15.72 -33.88 -24.62
C ARG A 74 16.53 -34.96 -23.92
N SER A 75 15.88 -35.77 -23.08
CA SER A 75 16.48 -36.95 -22.46
C SER A 75 16.57 -38.12 -23.45
N ASN A 76 15.51 -38.29 -24.25
CA ASN A 76 15.40 -39.44 -25.15
C ASN A 76 16.40 -39.47 -26.28
N ILE A 77 16.79 -38.34 -26.85
CA ILE A 77 17.82 -38.32 -27.90
C ILE A 77 19.17 -38.86 -27.38
N GLY A 78 19.48 -38.60 -26.11
CA GLY A 78 20.64 -39.17 -25.42
C GLY A 78 20.51 -40.68 -25.19
N ASN A 79 19.33 -41.13 -24.75
CA ASN A 79 19.05 -42.55 -24.54
C ASN A 79 19.05 -43.34 -25.85
N ALA A 80 18.50 -42.77 -26.92
CA ALA A 80 18.44 -43.34 -28.25
C ALA A 80 19.83 -43.52 -28.86
N ARG A 81 20.72 -42.56 -28.63
CA ARG A 81 22.12 -42.62 -29.10
C ARG A 81 22.82 -43.90 -28.66
N ILE A 82 22.65 -44.30 -27.40
CA ILE A 82 23.30 -45.49 -26.84
C ILE A 82 22.58 -46.81 -27.17
N GLN A 83 21.43 -46.72 -27.84
CA GLN A 83 20.50 -47.80 -28.25
C GLN A 83 20.53 -48.06 -29.76
N GLY A 84 21.59 -47.69 -30.46
CA GLY A 84 21.80 -47.99 -31.89
C GLY A 84 21.41 -46.87 -32.86
N MET A 85 20.85 -45.75 -32.40
CA MET A 85 20.50 -44.62 -33.30
C MET A 85 21.69 -44.10 -34.09
N ASN A 86 22.87 -44.07 -33.47
CA ASN A 86 24.08 -43.57 -34.11
C ASN A 86 24.43 -44.39 -35.37
N ASP A 87 24.26 -45.70 -35.30
CA ASP A 87 24.59 -46.64 -36.37
C ASP A 87 23.46 -46.64 -37.42
N ASP A 88 22.20 -46.69 -36.99
CA ASP A 88 21.02 -46.72 -37.86
C ASP A 88 20.89 -45.49 -38.78
N ILE A 89 21.28 -44.31 -38.30
CA ILE A 89 21.12 -43.01 -39.01
C ILE A 89 22.46 -42.52 -39.59
N ASN A 90 23.57 -43.24 -39.34
CA ASN A 90 24.92 -42.84 -39.74
C ASN A 90 25.32 -41.43 -39.19
N LEU A 91 25.26 -41.32 -37.86
CA LEU A 91 25.61 -40.10 -37.11
C LEU A 91 27.10 -40.04 -36.77
N GLU A 92 27.94 -40.09 -37.79
CA GLU A 92 29.39 -40.00 -37.67
C GLU A 92 29.90 -38.58 -37.35
N GLY A 93 31.03 -38.51 -36.66
CA GLY A 93 31.73 -37.27 -36.33
C GLY A 93 30.85 -36.27 -35.55
N TYR A 94 30.67 -35.07 -36.11
CA TYR A 94 29.90 -33.98 -35.50
C TYR A 94 28.42 -33.95 -35.90
N ARG A 95 27.93 -34.93 -36.68
CA ARG A 95 26.53 -34.97 -37.13
C ARG A 95 25.54 -34.98 -35.97
N PHE A 96 25.82 -35.75 -34.92
CA PHE A 96 24.99 -35.76 -33.71
C PHE A 96 24.91 -34.38 -33.05
N ASN A 97 26.03 -33.64 -32.96
CA ASN A 97 26.05 -32.29 -32.38
C ASN A 97 25.22 -31.29 -33.20
N TRP A 98 25.24 -31.39 -34.53
CA TRP A 98 24.39 -30.58 -35.42
C TRP A 98 22.90 -30.89 -35.26
N VAL A 99 22.54 -32.17 -35.18
CA VAL A 99 21.17 -32.63 -34.87
C VAL A 99 20.64 -31.99 -33.59
N LEU A 100 21.46 -31.93 -32.55
CA LEU A 100 21.09 -31.27 -31.30
C LEU A 100 21.03 -29.74 -31.44
N SER A 101 21.96 -29.14 -32.19
CA SER A 101 22.07 -27.67 -32.34
C SER A 101 20.87 -27.07 -33.06
N VAL A 102 20.40 -27.71 -34.14
CA VAL A 102 19.28 -27.21 -34.96
C VAL A 102 18.01 -27.03 -34.14
N PHE A 103 17.74 -27.95 -33.21
CA PHE A 103 16.62 -27.83 -32.27
C PHE A 103 16.69 -26.50 -31.48
N TYR A 104 17.82 -26.21 -30.84
CA TYR A 104 17.97 -24.99 -30.03
C TYR A 104 17.99 -23.70 -30.86
N ILE A 105 18.53 -23.76 -32.09
CA ILE A 105 18.52 -22.61 -33.01
C ILE A 105 17.08 -22.23 -33.37
N VAL A 106 16.25 -23.20 -33.77
CA VAL A 106 14.85 -22.94 -34.12
C VAL A 106 14.06 -22.52 -32.88
N TYR A 107 14.27 -23.20 -31.74
CA TYR A 107 13.67 -22.85 -30.46
C TYR A 107 13.85 -21.36 -30.14
N LEU A 108 15.08 -20.85 -30.26
CA LEU A 108 15.42 -19.46 -29.96
C LEU A 108 14.66 -18.43 -30.82
N PHE A 109 14.45 -18.72 -32.11
CA PHE A 109 13.72 -17.81 -33.00
C PHE A 109 12.20 -17.87 -32.80
N VAL A 110 11.67 -18.99 -32.32
CA VAL A 110 10.22 -19.22 -32.21
C VAL A 110 9.64 -18.79 -30.85
N GLU A 111 10.47 -18.74 -29.81
CA GLU A 111 10.08 -18.38 -28.44
C GLU A 111 9.21 -17.11 -28.37
N VAL A 112 9.64 -16.02 -29.02
CA VAL A 112 8.92 -14.73 -29.01
C VAL A 112 7.66 -14.76 -29.91
N PRO A 113 7.73 -15.14 -31.21
CA PRO A 113 6.54 -15.22 -32.06
C PRO A 113 5.43 -16.11 -31.51
N SER A 114 5.80 -17.25 -30.91
CA SER A 114 4.83 -18.19 -30.37
C SER A 114 4.01 -17.60 -29.20
N ASN A 115 4.63 -16.83 -28.29
CA ASN A 115 3.89 -16.19 -27.20
C ASN A 115 2.97 -15.05 -27.66
N ILE A 116 3.33 -14.37 -28.75
CA ILE A 116 2.44 -13.39 -29.37
C ILE A 116 1.17 -14.10 -29.87
N LEU A 117 1.33 -15.28 -30.48
CA LEU A 117 0.21 -16.08 -30.96
C LEU A 117 -0.63 -16.66 -29.81
N LEU A 118 0.00 -17.09 -28.72
CA LEU A 118 -0.68 -17.50 -27.48
C LEU A 118 -1.63 -16.43 -26.97
N LYS A 119 -1.21 -15.16 -26.96
CA LYS A 119 -2.06 -14.05 -26.51
C LYS A 119 -3.29 -13.87 -27.41
N ARG A 120 -3.20 -14.19 -28.70
CA ARG A 120 -4.31 -14.08 -29.66
C ARG A 120 -5.28 -15.26 -29.61
N ILE A 121 -4.75 -16.48 -29.51
CA ILE A 121 -5.57 -17.71 -29.57
C ILE A 121 -6.08 -18.11 -28.17
N GLY A 122 -5.33 -17.79 -27.12
CA GLY A 122 -5.62 -18.17 -25.75
C GLY A 122 -4.98 -19.51 -25.34
N PRO A 123 -4.70 -19.71 -24.04
CA PRO A 123 -3.94 -20.87 -23.55
C PRO A 123 -4.64 -22.20 -23.74
N ARG A 124 -5.98 -22.23 -23.62
CA ARG A 124 -6.79 -23.45 -23.69
C ARG A 124 -6.61 -24.26 -24.97
N PHE A 125 -6.35 -23.61 -26.10
CA PHE A 125 -6.17 -24.28 -27.39
C PHE A 125 -4.74 -24.21 -27.88
N TYR A 126 -4.05 -23.10 -27.66
CA TYR A 126 -2.70 -22.92 -28.19
C TYR A 126 -1.65 -23.79 -27.49
N LEU A 127 -1.68 -23.90 -26.16
CA LEU A 127 -0.71 -24.74 -25.44
C LEU A 127 -0.91 -26.22 -25.77
N PRO A 128 -2.14 -26.77 -25.77
CA PRO A 128 -2.40 -28.12 -26.28
C PRO A 128 -1.97 -28.34 -27.73
N PHE A 129 -2.18 -27.37 -28.61
CA PHE A 129 -1.71 -27.44 -30.00
C PHE A 129 -0.19 -27.61 -30.08
N LEU A 130 0.57 -26.84 -29.29
CA LEU A 130 2.04 -27.00 -29.22
C LEU A 130 2.42 -28.40 -28.72
N VAL A 131 1.76 -28.92 -27.69
CA VAL A 131 2.00 -30.26 -27.14
C VAL A 131 1.69 -31.35 -28.17
N VAL A 132 0.58 -31.23 -28.91
CA VAL A 132 0.20 -32.17 -29.97
C VAL A 132 1.20 -32.12 -31.12
N GLY A 133 1.58 -30.92 -31.58
CA GLY A 133 2.58 -30.76 -32.64
C GLY A 133 3.94 -31.32 -32.25
N PHE A 134 4.35 -31.10 -31.00
CA PHE A 134 5.55 -31.70 -30.42
C PHE A 134 5.47 -33.24 -30.40
N GLY A 135 4.39 -33.79 -29.84
CA GLY A 135 4.18 -35.23 -29.74
C GLY A 135 4.12 -35.92 -31.11
N LEU A 136 3.46 -35.29 -32.08
CA LEU A 136 3.36 -35.79 -33.45
C LEU A 136 4.74 -35.82 -34.12
N THR A 137 5.54 -34.76 -33.95
CA THR A 137 6.90 -34.70 -34.49
C THR A 137 7.82 -35.73 -33.81
N SER A 138 7.70 -35.92 -32.51
CA SER A 138 8.41 -36.96 -31.76
C SER A 138 8.03 -38.35 -32.29
N LEU A 139 6.73 -38.64 -32.47
CA LEU A 139 6.25 -39.88 -33.07
C LEU A 139 6.82 -40.09 -34.48
N CYS A 140 6.84 -39.06 -35.32
CA CYS A 140 7.44 -39.13 -36.65
C CYS A 140 8.95 -39.43 -36.62
N THR A 141 9.66 -39.05 -35.56
CA THR A 141 11.10 -39.33 -35.39
C THR A 141 11.38 -40.84 -35.35
N ALA A 142 10.44 -41.64 -34.85
CA ALA A 142 10.54 -43.10 -34.86
C ALA A 142 10.65 -43.71 -36.27
N PHE A 143 10.28 -42.97 -37.32
CA PHE A 143 10.29 -43.43 -38.71
C PHE A 143 11.46 -42.86 -39.53
N VAL A 144 12.28 -41.99 -38.95
CA VAL A 144 13.39 -41.33 -39.65
C VAL A 144 14.51 -42.33 -39.98
N LYS A 145 15.01 -42.31 -41.21
CA LYS A 145 16.08 -43.21 -41.70
C LYS A 145 17.35 -42.50 -42.13
N SER A 146 17.36 -41.17 -42.17
CA SER A 146 18.49 -40.39 -42.67
C SER A 146 18.83 -39.23 -41.73
N TYR A 147 20.07 -38.75 -41.85
CA TYR A 147 20.58 -37.60 -41.12
C TYR A 147 19.75 -36.34 -41.37
N GLU A 148 19.38 -36.08 -42.63
CA GLU A 148 18.59 -34.93 -43.05
C GLU A 148 17.17 -34.99 -42.48
N GLY A 149 16.56 -36.18 -42.47
CA GLY A 149 15.26 -36.40 -41.86
C GLY A 149 15.27 -36.13 -40.35
N LEU A 150 16.37 -36.49 -39.68
CA LEU A 150 16.52 -36.24 -38.25
C LEU A 150 16.72 -34.73 -37.97
N LEU A 151 17.48 -34.02 -38.81
CA LEU A 151 17.60 -32.56 -38.73
C LEU A 151 16.24 -31.86 -38.89
N ALA A 152 15.43 -32.29 -39.86
CA ALA A 152 14.09 -31.75 -40.08
C ALA A 152 13.19 -31.99 -38.86
N ALA A 153 13.17 -33.21 -38.32
CA ALA A 153 12.41 -33.54 -37.12
C ALA A 153 12.83 -32.66 -35.92
N ARG A 154 14.13 -32.42 -35.74
CA ARG A 154 14.67 -31.55 -34.68
C ARG A 154 14.26 -30.09 -34.85
N ALA A 155 14.23 -29.59 -36.08
CA ALA A 155 13.74 -28.24 -36.37
C ALA A 155 12.26 -28.08 -36.01
N PHE A 156 11.40 -29.03 -36.39
CA PHE A 156 9.98 -29.02 -36.03
C PHE A 156 9.74 -29.17 -34.53
N LEU A 157 10.53 -29.99 -33.83
CA LEU A 157 10.48 -30.05 -32.36
C LEU A 157 10.82 -28.68 -31.75
N GLY A 158 11.86 -28.01 -32.24
CA GLY A 158 12.20 -26.65 -31.81
C GLY A 158 11.08 -25.64 -32.05
N LEU A 159 10.37 -25.77 -33.17
CA LEU A 159 9.20 -24.94 -33.50
C LEU A 159 8.04 -25.12 -32.51
N PHE A 160 7.71 -26.36 -32.12
CA PHE A 160 6.59 -26.61 -31.21
C PHE A 160 6.97 -26.42 -29.73
N GLU A 161 8.20 -26.75 -29.33
CA GLU A 161 8.63 -26.64 -27.94
C GLU A 161 9.02 -25.20 -27.54
N GLY A 162 9.51 -24.39 -28.50
CA GLY A 162 9.96 -23.02 -28.27
C GLY A 162 8.97 -22.13 -27.53
N GLY A 163 7.68 -22.30 -27.82
CA GLY A 163 6.60 -21.54 -27.17
C GLY A 163 6.10 -22.11 -25.84
N ALA A 164 6.46 -23.35 -25.50
CA ALA A 164 5.79 -24.09 -24.44
C ALA A 164 6.07 -23.48 -23.05
N PHE A 165 7.35 -23.35 -22.66
CA PHE A 165 7.73 -22.82 -21.34
C PHE A 165 7.18 -21.42 -21.03
N PRO A 166 7.48 -20.39 -21.85
CA PRO A 166 6.93 -19.06 -21.63
C PRO A 166 5.40 -19.05 -21.72
N GLY A 167 4.81 -19.92 -22.54
CA GLY A 167 3.37 -20.02 -22.67
C GLY A 167 2.67 -20.61 -21.43
N PHE A 168 3.22 -21.69 -20.84
CA PHE A 168 2.74 -22.22 -19.56
C PHE A 168 2.96 -21.22 -18.41
N SER A 169 4.07 -20.48 -18.44
CA SER A 169 4.34 -19.42 -17.47
C SER A 169 3.29 -18.30 -17.55
N PHE A 170 2.92 -17.88 -18.76
CA PHE A 170 1.83 -16.93 -18.99
C PHE A 170 0.47 -17.50 -18.54
N PHE A 171 0.17 -18.75 -18.86
CA PHE A 171 -1.06 -19.40 -18.40
C PHE A 171 -1.19 -19.36 -16.88
N LEU A 172 -0.14 -19.72 -16.13
CA LEU A 172 -0.17 -19.65 -14.66
C LEU A 172 -0.33 -18.20 -14.16
N SER A 173 0.28 -17.22 -14.85
CA SER A 173 0.13 -15.81 -14.46
C SER A 173 -1.32 -15.30 -14.48
N ASN A 174 -2.21 -15.94 -15.24
CA ASN A 174 -3.63 -15.58 -15.29
C ASN A 174 -4.44 -16.07 -14.07
N PHE A 175 -3.87 -16.94 -13.23
CA PHE A 175 -4.57 -17.53 -12.07
C PHE A 175 -3.96 -17.12 -10.72
N TYR A 176 -2.72 -16.63 -10.72
CA TYR A 176 -1.95 -16.37 -9.51
C TYR A 176 -1.53 -14.92 -9.38
N ARG A 177 -1.57 -14.42 -8.15
CA ARG A 177 -0.96 -13.14 -7.79
C ARG A 177 0.55 -13.17 -7.96
N ARG A 178 1.17 -11.99 -8.09
CA ARG A 178 2.62 -11.88 -8.37
C ARG A 178 3.49 -12.57 -7.31
N GLU A 179 3.09 -12.50 -6.05
CA GLU A 179 3.76 -13.17 -4.92
C GLU A 179 3.53 -14.69 -4.86
N GLU A 180 2.44 -15.17 -5.46
CA GLU A 180 2.07 -16.58 -5.47
C GLU A 180 2.72 -17.31 -6.66
N LEU A 181 2.89 -16.62 -7.79
CA LEU A 181 3.28 -17.19 -9.08
C LEU A 181 4.68 -17.83 -9.10
N LEU A 182 5.67 -17.20 -8.44
CA LEU A 182 7.08 -17.63 -8.45
C LEU A 182 7.27 -19.09 -8.02
N PHE A 183 6.61 -19.49 -6.92
CA PHE A 183 6.70 -20.85 -6.41
C PHE A 183 6.13 -21.87 -7.41
N ARG A 184 5.02 -21.54 -8.10
CA ARG A 184 4.40 -22.43 -9.11
C ARG A 184 5.28 -22.55 -10.35
N ILE A 185 5.91 -21.46 -10.79
CA ILE A 185 6.90 -21.51 -11.87
C ILE A 185 8.09 -22.40 -11.46
N GLY A 186 8.51 -22.36 -10.19
CA GLY A 186 9.52 -23.30 -9.65
C GLY A 186 9.11 -24.77 -9.78
N ILE A 187 7.86 -25.12 -9.46
CA ILE A 187 7.31 -26.47 -9.67
C ILE A 187 7.29 -26.83 -11.16
N LEU A 188 6.82 -25.91 -12.01
CA LEU A 188 6.78 -26.10 -13.46
C LEU A 188 8.17 -26.40 -14.04
N ILE A 189 9.21 -25.67 -13.63
CA ILE A 189 10.58 -25.89 -14.11
C ILE A 189 11.16 -27.23 -13.61
N SER A 190 10.69 -27.73 -12.47
CA SER A 190 11.11 -29.05 -11.95
C SER A 190 10.69 -30.22 -12.86
N SER A 191 9.77 -29.98 -13.81
CA SER A 191 9.47 -30.92 -14.89
C SER A 191 10.71 -31.31 -15.69
N ALA A 192 11.69 -30.41 -15.85
CA ALA A 192 12.90 -30.67 -16.62
C ALA A 192 13.75 -31.79 -16.00
N SER A 193 13.93 -31.76 -14.67
CA SER A 193 14.59 -32.84 -13.94
C SER A 193 13.77 -34.13 -13.96
N LEU A 194 12.45 -34.03 -13.80
CA LEU A 194 11.58 -35.21 -13.86
C LEU A 194 11.59 -35.87 -15.24
N ALA A 195 11.61 -35.09 -16.33
CA ALA A 195 11.74 -35.60 -17.69
C ALA A 195 13.05 -36.36 -17.89
N GLY A 196 14.16 -35.94 -17.27
CA GLY A 196 15.40 -36.72 -17.23
C GLY A 196 15.22 -38.10 -16.60
N ALA A 197 14.53 -38.16 -15.46
CA ALA A 197 14.23 -39.41 -14.74
C ALA A 197 13.28 -40.33 -15.53
N PHE A 198 12.16 -39.80 -16.01
CA PHE A 198 11.19 -40.56 -16.80
C PHE A 198 11.77 -41.02 -18.13
N GLY A 199 12.57 -40.20 -18.82
CA GLY A 199 13.21 -40.58 -20.07
C GLY A 199 14.14 -41.80 -19.93
N GLY A 200 14.96 -41.86 -18.87
CA GLY A 200 15.81 -43.03 -18.60
C GLY A 200 15.01 -44.30 -18.26
N LEU A 201 13.95 -44.14 -17.46
CA LEU A 201 13.07 -45.25 -17.06
C LEU A 201 12.27 -45.81 -18.26
N LEU A 202 11.63 -44.93 -19.04
CA LEU A 202 10.87 -45.30 -20.24
C LEU A 202 11.78 -45.89 -21.31
N ALA A 203 12.96 -45.30 -21.55
CA ALA A 203 13.93 -45.87 -22.49
C ALA A 203 14.35 -47.30 -22.11
N THR A 204 14.55 -47.56 -20.82
CA THR A 204 14.89 -48.90 -20.30
C THR A 204 13.79 -49.92 -20.56
N GLY A 205 12.51 -49.54 -20.37
CA GLY A 205 11.37 -50.42 -20.60
C GLY A 205 11.07 -50.63 -22.08
N LEU A 206 10.95 -49.53 -22.83
CA LEU A 206 10.52 -49.53 -24.24
C LEU A 206 11.57 -50.15 -25.18
N SER A 207 12.84 -50.09 -24.82
CA SER A 207 13.90 -50.75 -25.60
C SER A 207 13.87 -52.27 -25.56
N ARG A 208 13.19 -52.88 -24.58
CA ARG A 208 13.05 -54.34 -24.46
C ARG A 208 11.91 -54.90 -25.31
N ILE A 209 11.09 -54.04 -25.91
CA ILE A 209 10.00 -54.47 -26.78
C ILE A 209 10.61 -55.10 -28.05
N PRO A 210 10.22 -56.34 -28.41
CA PRO A 210 10.73 -57.01 -29.61
C PRO A 210 10.35 -56.25 -30.88
N PRO A 211 11.08 -56.41 -32.00
CA PRO A 211 10.78 -55.73 -33.25
C PRO A 211 9.34 -55.95 -33.71
N TRP A 212 8.68 -54.87 -34.14
CA TRP A 212 7.30 -54.89 -34.63
C TRP A 212 7.09 -53.83 -35.72
N GLY A 213 5.96 -53.88 -36.43
CA GLY A 213 5.66 -52.99 -37.56
C GLY A 213 5.77 -53.68 -38.92
N PHE A 214 5.72 -52.90 -40.00
CA PHE A 214 5.81 -53.41 -41.38
C PHE A 214 7.25 -53.78 -41.76
N ASP A 215 7.42 -54.80 -42.61
CA ASP A 215 8.73 -55.33 -43.03
C ASP A 215 9.69 -54.26 -43.61
N GLY A 216 9.16 -53.20 -44.24
CA GLY A 216 9.96 -52.09 -44.80
C GLY A 216 10.46 -51.06 -43.77
N THR A 217 9.93 -51.08 -42.54
CA THR A 217 10.25 -50.14 -41.44
C THR A 217 10.06 -50.82 -40.08
N PRO A 218 10.94 -51.77 -39.68
CA PRO A 218 10.84 -52.42 -38.38
C PRO A 218 11.10 -51.41 -37.25
N ILE A 219 10.11 -51.22 -36.38
CA ILE A 219 10.21 -50.38 -35.19
C ILE A 219 10.79 -51.24 -34.05
N HIS A 220 11.99 -50.88 -33.62
CA HIS A 220 12.70 -51.57 -32.54
C HIS A 220 13.71 -50.64 -31.85
N GLY A 221 14.19 -51.06 -30.68
CA GLY A 221 15.23 -50.35 -29.92
C GLY A 221 14.85 -48.90 -29.61
N TRP A 222 15.63 -47.95 -30.11
CA TRP A 222 15.41 -46.53 -29.87
C TRP A 222 14.14 -45.97 -30.52
N ARG A 223 13.64 -46.56 -31.60
CA ARG A 223 12.43 -46.10 -32.31
C ARG A 223 11.17 -46.24 -31.44
N ASN A 224 11.14 -47.26 -30.58
CA ASN A 224 10.04 -47.46 -29.62
C ASN A 224 9.91 -46.29 -28.65
N ILE A 225 11.04 -45.69 -28.24
CA ILE A 225 11.06 -44.58 -27.28
C ILE A 225 10.23 -43.41 -27.83
N PHE A 226 10.57 -42.95 -29.04
CA PHE A 226 9.90 -41.82 -29.68
C PHE A 226 8.47 -42.16 -30.12
N PHE A 227 8.21 -43.39 -30.56
CA PHE A 227 6.86 -43.79 -30.99
C PHE A 227 5.86 -43.72 -29.83
N PHE A 228 6.13 -44.43 -28.74
CA PHE A 228 5.19 -44.51 -27.61
C PHE A 228 5.09 -43.19 -26.86
N GLU A 229 6.21 -42.51 -26.64
CA GLU A 229 6.18 -41.20 -25.99
C GLU A 229 5.44 -40.16 -26.83
N GLY A 230 5.74 -40.09 -28.13
CA GLY A 230 5.05 -39.19 -29.04
C GLY A 230 3.55 -39.47 -29.08
N PHE A 231 3.16 -40.74 -29.13
CA PHE A 231 1.76 -41.15 -29.11
C PHE A 231 1.04 -40.73 -27.82
N VAL A 232 1.61 -41.03 -26.65
CA VAL A 232 1.04 -40.62 -25.36
C VAL A 232 0.96 -39.09 -25.26
N THR A 233 1.97 -38.39 -25.75
CA THR A 233 2.01 -36.93 -25.75
C THR A 233 0.93 -36.33 -26.63
N VAL A 234 0.68 -36.89 -27.82
CA VAL A 234 -0.42 -36.48 -28.71
C VAL A 234 -1.76 -36.72 -28.03
N LEU A 235 -1.97 -37.88 -27.40
CA LEU A 235 -3.23 -38.17 -26.70
C LEU A 235 -3.48 -37.19 -25.55
N VAL A 236 -2.52 -37.04 -24.64
CA VAL A 236 -2.66 -36.13 -23.49
C VAL A 236 -2.83 -34.68 -23.97
N GLY A 237 -2.07 -34.26 -24.98
CA GLY A 237 -2.20 -32.95 -25.61
C GLY A 237 -3.58 -32.74 -26.24
N ALA A 238 -4.11 -33.71 -26.97
CA ALA A 238 -5.41 -33.61 -27.64
C ALA A 238 -6.58 -33.50 -26.66
N PHE A 239 -6.49 -34.17 -25.50
CA PHE A 239 -7.53 -34.09 -24.45
C PHE A 239 -7.34 -32.91 -23.49
N ALA A 240 -6.16 -32.28 -23.43
CA ALA A 240 -5.88 -31.15 -22.55
C ALA A 240 -6.88 -29.97 -22.62
N PRO A 241 -7.46 -29.59 -23.78
CA PRO A 241 -8.46 -28.51 -23.86
C PRO A 241 -9.75 -28.77 -23.05
N LEU A 242 -10.01 -30.02 -22.65
CA LEU A 242 -11.15 -30.37 -21.79
C LEU A 242 -10.94 -29.93 -20.35
N TRP A 243 -9.69 -29.97 -19.86
CA TRP A 243 -9.34 -29.62 -18.48
C TRP A 243 -8.70 -28.25 -18.34
N MET A 244 -8.14 -27.68 -19.41
CA MET A 244 -7.45 -26.40 -19.38
C MET A 244 -8.43 -25.20 -19.45
N PRO A 245 -8.57 -24.40 -18.38
CA PRO A 245 -9.39 -23.17 -18.41
C PRO A 245 -8.70 -22.05 -19.19
N MET A 246 -9.46 -21.03 -19.62
CA MET A 246 -8.85 -19.83 -20.25
C MET A 246 -8.36 -18.83 -19.20
N ASN A 247 -9.16 -18.62 -18.17
CA ASN A 247 -8.96 -17.66 -17.08
C ASN A 247 -9.80 -18.10 -15.87
N PRO A 248 -9.63 -17.46 -14.69
CA PRO A 248 -10.41 -17.81 -13.50
C PRO A 248 -11.92 -17.70 -13.68
N ALA A 249 -12.39 -16.79 -14.54
CA ALA A 249 -13.82 -16.59 -14.82
C ALA A 249 -14.46 -17.80 -15.54
N THR A 250 -13.68 -18.57 -16.29
CA THR A 250 -14.15 -19.71 -17.09
C THR A 250 -13.78 -21.05 -16.46
N ALA A 251 -13.19 -21.06 -15.26
CA ALA A 251 -12.71 -22.26 -14.60
C ALA A 251 -13.86 -23.15 -14.12
N SER A 252 -14.12 -24.25 -14.85
CA SER A 252 -15.24 -25.17 -14.57
C SER A 252 -15.21 -25.78 -13.17
N PHE A 253 -14.02 -26.01 -12.60
CA PHE A 253 -13.83 -26.59 -11.27
C PHE A 253 -14.06 -25.61 -10.10
N LEU A 254 -14.22 -24.31 -10.38
CA LEU A 254 -14.60 -23.30 -9.39
C LEU A 254 -16.11 -23.06 -9.43
N SER A 255 -16.73 -22.89 -8.26
CA SER A 255 -18.13 -22.44 -8.13
C SER A 255 -18.27 -20.97 -8.54
N GLU A 256 -19.49 -20.49 -8.77
CA GLU A 256 -19.71 -19.09 -9.19
C GLU A 256 -19.14 -18.08 -8.19
N ARG A 257 -19.33 -18.30 -6.88
CA ARG A 257 -18.72 -17.47 -5.82
C ARG A 257 -17.20 -17.56 -5.85
N GLU A 258 -16.64 -18.77 -5.96
CA GLU A 258 -15.18 -18.96 -6.02
C GLU A 258 -14.56 -18.29 -7.27
N ARG A 259 -15.25 -18.32 -8.42
CA ARG A 259 -14.83 -17.62 -9.65
C ARG A 259 -14.86 -16.12 -9.47
N ALA A 260 -15.92 -15.58 -8.90
CA ALA A 260 -16.04 -14.15 -8.62
C ALA A 260 -14.88 -13.69 -7.71
N ILE A 261 -14.59 -14.44 -6.65
CA ILE A 261 -13.46 -14.14 -5.74
C ILE A 261 -12.12 -14.28 -6.48
N ALA A 262 -11.93 -15.33 -7.30
CA ALA A 262 -10.69 -15.56 -8.02
C ALA A 262 -10.40 -14.50 -9.11
N VAL A 263 -11.44 -13.92 -9.72
CA VAL A 263 -11.31 -12.79 -10.66
C VAL A 263 -11.05 -11.50 -9.91
N GLU A 264 -11.87 -11.21 -8.91
CA GLU A 264 -11.81 -9.97 -8.12
C GLU A 264 -10.47 -9.85 -7.37
N ARG A 265 -9.93 -10.95 -6.82
CA ARG A 265 -8.63 -10.92 -6.13
C ARG A 265 -7.47 -10.53 -7.07
N LEU A 266 -7.53 -10.92 -8.34
CA LEU A 266 -6.52 -10.55 -9.33
C LEU A 266 -6.74 -9.11 -9.76
N GLN A 267 -7.99 -8.72 -10.05
CA GLN A 267 -8.34 -7.34 -10.42
C GLN A 267 -7.98 -6.31 -9.34
N ARG A 268 -8.15 -6.63 -8.05
CA ARG A 268 -7.72 -5.77 -6.94
C ARG A 268 -6.19 -5.60 -6.87
N GLU A 269 -5.42 -6.61 -7.26
CA GLU A 269 -3.96 -6.48 -7.37
C GLU A 269 -3.56 -5.66 -8.60
N GLN A 270 -4.29 -5.84 -9.71
CA GLN A 270 -4.13 -5.05 -10.94
C GLN A 270 -4.44 -3.56 -10.71
N GLN A 271 -5.51 -3.25 -9.97
CA GLN A 271 -5.88 -1.88 -9.58
C GLN A 271 -4.92 -1.26 -8.55
N LYS A 272 -4.25 -2.07 -7.72
CA LYS A 272 -3.27 -1.60 -6.73
C LYS A 272 -1.88 -1.29 -7.30
N GLY A 273 -1.62 -1.57 -8.58
CA GLY A 273 -0.28 -1.41 -9.13
C GLY A 273 -0.23 -1.08 -10.62
N ALA A 274 -0.44 0.19 -10.98
CA ALA A 274 -0.02 0.81 -12.24
C ALA A 274 -0.10 -0.14 -13.46
N GLU A 275 -1.31 -0.50 -13.86
CA GLU A 275 -1.55 -1.41 -14.98
C GLU A 275 -2.09 -0.67 -16.20
N ASP A 276 -1.16 -0.16 -17.01
CA ASP A 276 -1.16 -0.20 -18.49
C ASP A 276 0.09 0.50 -19.04
N GLU A 277 1.23 0.36 -18.35
CA GLU A 277 2.47 0.94 -18.85
C GLU A 277 2.97 0.09 -20.03
N ALA A 278 2.53 0.44 -21.25
CA ALA A 278 3.04 -0.17 -22.47
C ALA A 278 4.57 -0.24 -22.42
N VAL A 279 5.15 -1.35 -22.84
CA VAL A 279 6.61 -1.51 -22.86
C VAL A 279 7.20 -0.47 -23.82
N THR A 280 7.72 0.62 -23.27
CA THR A 280 8.45 1.65 -24.01
C THR A 280 9.88 1.21 -24.25
N LEU A 281 10.54 1.84 -25.23
CA LEU A 281 11.96 1.64 -25.49
C LEU A 281 12.83 2.00 -24.28
N GLU A 282 12.37 2.92 -23.42
CA GLU A 282 13.07 3.26 -22.19
C GLU A 282 13.08 2.10 -21.19
N HIS A 283 11.97 1.38 -21.03
CA HIS A 283 11.93 0.17 -20.20
C HIS A 283 12.85 -0.92 -20.71
N VAL A 284 12.91 -1.10 -22.04
CA VAL A 284 13.86 -2.02 -22.67
C VAL A 284 15.30 -1.61 -22.36
N LYS A 285 15.61 -0.31 -22.51
CA LYS A 285 16.94 0.24 -22.21
C LYS A 285 17.30 0.08 -20.73
N GLN A 286 16.37 0.28 -19.81
CA GLN A 286 16.59 0.10 -18.38
C GLN A 286 16.84 -1.36 -18.01
N ALA A 287 16.04 -2.29 -18.56
CA ALA A 287 16.21 -3.73 -18.34
C ALA A 287 17.55 -4.24 -18.88
N VAL A 288 17.88 -3.88 -20.12
CA VAL A 288 19.09 -4.36 -20.82
C VAL A 288 20.35 -3.67 -20.30
N LYS A 289 20.32 -2.40 -19.89
CA LYS A 289 21.53 -1.73 -19.32
C LYS A 289 21.78 -2.04 -17.84
N SER A 290 20.94 -2.85 -17.21
CA SER A 290 21.11 -3.22 -15.80
C SER A 290 22.24 -4.25 -15.64
N ILE A 291 23.25 -3.89 -14.84
CA ILE A 291 24.37 -4.78 -14.48
C ILE A 291 23.86 -6.06 -13.81
N HIS A 292 22.84 -5.93 -12.95
CA HIS A 292 22.25 -7.06 -12.26
C HIS A 292 21.54 -8.03 -13.22
N THR A 293 20.87 -7.49 -14.25
CA THR A 293 20.24 -8.29 -15.31
C THR A 293 21.26 -9.16 -16.03
N TYR A 294 22.41 -8.60 -16.43
CA TYR A 294 23.47 -9.37 -17.06
C TYR A 294 24.12 -10.38 -16.11
N THR A 295 24.30 -10.02 -14.83
CA THR A 295 24.83 -10.95 -13.82
C THR A 295 23.97 -12.21 -13.74
N CYS A 296 22.64 -12.04 -13.68
CA CYS A 296 21.71 -13.16 -13.68
C CYS A 296 21.61 -13.85 -15.05
N ALA A 297 21.65 -13.12 -16.17
CA ALA A 297 21.58 -13.68 -17.51
C ALA A 297 22.78 -14.58 -17.82
N PHE A 298 24.00 -14.14 -17.51
CA PHE A 298 25.20 -14.96 -17.66
C PHE A 298 25.23 -16.12 -16.66
N GLY A 299 24.75 -15.91 -15.43
CA GLY A 299 24.56 -17.01 -14.47
C GLY A 299 23.62 -18.08 -15.02
N PHE A 300 22.48 -17.68 -15.59
CA PHE A 300 21.53 -18.59 -16.20
C PHE A 300 22.12 -19.29 -17.43
N PHE A 301 22.84 -18.58 -18.30
CA PHE A 301 23.55 -19.15 -19.44
C PHE A 301 24.52 -20.27 -19.04
N LEU A 302 25.36 -20.04 -18.02
CA LEU A 302 26.33 -21.03 -17.54
C LEU A 302 25.65 -22.25 -16.93
N ILE A 303 24.58 -22.04 -16.14
CA ILE A 303 23.78 -23.15 -15.61
C ILE A 303 23.09 -23.92 -16.74
N ASN A 304 22.58 -23.24 -17.76
CA ASN A 304 21.87 -23.89 -18.86
C ASN A 304 22.82 -24.72 -19.73
N ILE A 305 24.09 -24.31 -19.90
CA ILE A 305 25.12 -25.15 -20.52
C ILE A 305 25.21 -26.51 -19.81
N THR A 306 25.25 -26.47 -18.48
CA THR A 306 25.32 -27.68 -17.67
C THR A 306 24.04 -28.49 -17.72
N VAL A 307 22.89 -27.89 -17.44
CA VAL A 307 21.61 -28.62 -17.37
C VAL A 307 21.32 -29.31 -18.71
N GLN A 308 21.43 -28.60 -19.84
CA GLN A 308 21.16 -29.19 -21.15
C GLN A 308 22.21 -30.22 -21.55
N GLY A 309 23.49 -29.94 -21.28
CA GLY A 309 24.58 -30.85 -21.63
C GLY A 309 24.47 -32.15 -20.85
N VAL A 310 24.21 -32.05 -19.54
CA VAL A 310 23.98 -33.22 -18.69
C VAL A 310 22.72 -33.95 -19.13
N SER A 311 21.60 -33.27 -19.38
CA SER A 311 20.36 -33.91 -19.87
C SER A 311 20.55 -34.77 -21.11
N VAL A 312 21.30 -34.28 -22.11
CA VAL A 312 21.50 -34.99 -23.38
C VAL A 312 22.59 -36.06 -23.29
N PHE A 313 23.71 -35.77 -22.62
CA PHE A 313 24.89 -36.65 -22.64
C PHE A 313 24.99 -37.60 -21.45
N MET A 314 24.15 -37.48 -20.41
CA MET A 314 24.19 -38.36 -19.23
C MET A 314 24.22 -39.86 -19.58
N PRO A 315 23.35 -40.38 -20.46
CA PRO A 315 23.35 -41.81 -20.75
C PRO A 315 24.66 -42.27 -21.42
N THR A 316 25.26 -41.39 -22.24
CA THR A 316 26.55 -41.65 -22.89
C THR A 316 27.68 -41.66 -21.86
N ILE A 317 27.73 -40.65 -20.99
CA ILE A 317 28.73 -40.55 -19.91
C ILE A 317 28.68 -41.77 -18.99
N LEU A 318 27.48 -42.25 -18.63
CA LEU A 318 27.32 -43.42 -17.78
C LEU A 318 27.63 -44.75 -18.50
N LYS A 319 27.33 -44.86 -19.81
CA LYS A 319 27.74 -46.03 -20.60
C LYS A 319 29.26 -46.15 -20.68
N ASP A 320 29.94 -45.01 -20.83
CA ASP A 320 31.42 -44.92 -20.87
C ASP A 320 32.10 -45.22 -19.51
N LEU A 321 31.33 -45.44 -18.44
CA LEU A 321 31.82 -46.05 -17.19
C LEU A 321 31.98 -47.59 -17.28
N GLY A 322 31.69 -48.19 -18.44
CA GLY A 322 31.76 -49.63 -18.67
C GLY A 322 30.45 -50.36 -18.37
N TRP A 323 29.31 -49.65 -18.37
CA TRP A 323 27.99 -50.24 -18.13
C TRP A 323 27.25 -50.55 -19.43
N THR A 324 26.34 -51.54 -19.39
CA THR A 324 25.43 -51.79 -20.51
C THR A 324 24.51 -50.60 -20.73
N ALA A 325 24.00 -50.42 -21.97
CA ALA A 325 23.11 -49.31 -22.29
C ALA A 325 21.88 -49.27 -21.36
N THR A 326 21.24 -50.42 -21.12
CA THR A 326 20.10 -50.56 -20.20
C THR A 326 20.46 -50.16 -18.76
N LYS A 327 21.63 -50.57 -18.27
CA LYS A 327 22.09 -50.19 -16.92
C LYS A 327 22.37 -48.68 -16.85
N ALA A 328 23.05 -48.12 -17.86
CA ALA A 328 23.34 -46.68 -17.92
C ALA A 328 22.06 -45.84 -17.89
N GLN A 329 21.03 -46.22 -18.66
CA GLN A 329 19.72 -45.54 -18.68
C GLN A 329 18.99 -45.61 -17.34
N LEU A 330 18.96 -46.78 -16.69
CA LEU A 330 18.33 -46.91 -15.38
C LEU A 330 19.07 -46.10 -14.31
N MET A 331 20.40 -46.03 -14.41
CA MET A 331 21.23 -45.28 -13.47
C MET A 331 21.19 -43.76 -13.69
N THR A 332 20.57 -43.24 -14.76
CA THR A 332 20.30 -41.79 -14.84
C THR A 332 19.15 -41.37 -13.92
N VAL A 333 18.24 -42.28 -13.57
CA VAL A 333 17.00 -41.98 -12.83
C VAL A 333 17.28 -41.40 -11.43
N PRO A 334 18.11 -42.04 -10.57
CA PRO A 334 18.29 -41.55 -9.20
C PRO A 334 18.88 -40.14 -9.08
N PRO A 335 19.95 -39.76 -9.83
CA PRO A 335 20.46 -38.39 -9.81
C PRO A 335 19.43 -37.32 -10.20
N TYR A 336 18.53 -37.63 -11.14
CA TYR A 336 17.48 -36.70 -11.56
C TYR A 336 16.35 -36.56 -10.53
N VAL A 337 15.95 -37.66 -9.87
CA VAL A 337 14.96 -37.62 -8.78
C VAL A 337 15.48 -36.78 -7.61
N VAL A 338 16.73 -36.98 -7.23
CA VAL A 338 17.38 -36.15 -6.19
C VAL A 338 17.45 -34.69 -6.63
N ALA A 339 17.84 -34.41 -7.88
CA ALA A 339 17.88 -33.05 -8.39
C ALA A 339 16.51 -32.36 -8.38
N ALA A 340 15.43 -33.06 -8.72
CA ALA A 340 14.07 -32.53 -8.65
C ALA A 340 13.68 -32.16 -7.21
N ALA A 341 13.92 -33.05 -6.24
CA ALA A 341 13.62 -32.81 -4.83
C ALA A 341 14.43 -31.64 -4.26
N VAL A 342 15.72 -31.56 -4.60
CA VAL A 342 16.62 -30.48 -4.20
C VAL A 342 16.19 -29.15 -4.84
N ALA A 343 15.88 -29.12 -6.14
CA ALA A 343 15.44 -27.91 -6.83
C ALA A 343 14.18 -27.31 -6.20
N VAL A 344 13.17 -28.14 -5.91
CA VAL A 344 11.93 -27.70 -5.24
C VAL A 344 12.21 -27.19 -3.82
N THR A 345 13.06 -27.90 -3.07
CA THR A 345 13.40 -27.54 -1.69
C THR A 345 14.20 -26.23 -1.63
N VAL A 346 15.18 -26.05 -2.52
CA VAL A 346 15.97 -24.82 -2.62
C VAL A 346 15.09 -23.65 -3.05
N ALA A 347 14.20 -23.84 -4.01
CA ALA A 347 13.23 -22.81 -4.40
C ALA A 347 12.37 -22.36 -3.20
N TYR A 348 11.81 -23.31 -2.45
CA TYR A 348 11.02 -23.03 -1.25
C TYR A 348 11.80 -22.27 -0.16
N ILE A 349 12.99 -22.77 0.20
CA ILE A 349 13.81 -22.16 1.26
C ILE A 349 14.32 -20.78 0.84
N SER A 350 14.73 -20.64 -0.41
CA SER A 350 15.22 -19.38 -0.97
C SER A 350 14.13 -18.30 -0.99
N ASP A 351 12.88 -18.67 -1.27
CA ASP A 351 11.75 -17.74 -1.18
C ASP A 351 11.45 -17.33 0.27
N LYS A 352 11.50 -18.28 1.21
CA LYS A 352 11.27 -18.01 2.64
C LYS A 352 12.33 -17.10 3.26
N THR A 353 13.60 -17.32 2.92
CA THR A 353 14.73 -16.55 3.47
C THR A 353 15.01 -15.26 2.70
N ARG A 354 14.51 -15.12 1.47
CA ARG A 354 14.75 -14.00 0.55
C ARG A 354 16.23 -13.81 0.17
N GLN A 355 17.08 -14.84 0.33
CA GLN A 355 18.53 -14.78 0.09
C GLN A 355 18.98 -15.58 -1.15
N ARG A 356 18.35 -15.33 -2.32
CA ARG A 356 18.56 -16.08 -3.57
C ARG A 356 20.03 -16.25 -3.97
N GLY A 357 20.81 -15.18 -3.94
CA GLY A 357 22.22 -15.22 -4.35
C GLY A 357 23.06 -16.22 -3.54
N LEU A 358 22.79 -16.37 -2.24
CA LEU A 358 23.53 -17.29 -1.36
C LEU A 358 23.30 -18.75 -1.77
N TYR A 359 22.04 -19.14 -1.96
CA TYR A 359 21.69 -20.50 -2.39
C TYR A 359 22.25 -20.81 -3.78
N LEU A 360 22.21 -19.85 -4.70
CA LEU A 360 22.82 -20.00 -6.03
C LEU A 360 24.32 -20.26 -5.94
N ALA A 361 25.04 -19.51 -5.10
CA ALA A 361 26.47 -19.72 -4.89
C ALA A 361 26.78 -21.10 -4.26
N ILE A 362 26.04 -21.49 -3.22
CA ILE A 362 26.23 -22.78 -2.53
C ILE A 362 26.01 -23.96 -3.49
N PHE A 363 24.89 -23.99 -4.20
CA PHE A 363 24.56 -25.13 -5.06
C PHE A 363 25.40 -25.16 -6.34
N SER A 364 25.79 -24.01 -6.90
CA SER A 364 26.75 -23.97 -8.02
C SER A 364 28.13 -24.49 -7.58
N LEU A 365 28.54 -24.25 -6.33
CA LEU A 365 29.77 -24.82 -5.77
C LEU A 365 29.69 -26.35 -5.66
N VAL A 366 28.55 -26.89 -5.23
CA VAL A 366 28.33 -28.35 -5.21
C VAL A 366 28.46 -28.94 -6.62
N ALA A 367 27.88 -28.29 -7.64
CA ALA A 367 28.06 -28.72 -9.03
C ALA A 367 29.52 -28.62 -9.50
N ALA A 368 30.25 -27.57 -9.10
CA ALA A 368 31.68 -27.43 -9.39
C ALA A 368 32.50 -28.58 -8.78
N VAL A 369 32.23 -28.96 -7.53
CA VAL A 369 32.87 -30.13 -6.89
C VAL A 369 32.56 -31.41 -7.68
N GLY A 370 31.31 -31.60 -8.10
CA GLY A 370 30.93 -32.74 -8.96
C GLY A 370 31.73 -32.78 -10.28
N PHE A 371 31.84 -31.67 -10.99
CA PHE A 371 32.62 -31.63 -12.23
C PHE A 371 34.14 -31.77 -12.00
N ALA A 372 34.66 -31.26 -10.89
CA ALA A 372 36.06 -31.47 -10.51
C ALA A 372 36.35 -32.97 -10.33
N ILE A 373 35.49 -33.69 -9.60
CA ILE A 373 35.61 -35.13 -9.44
C ILE A 373 35.51 -35.83 -10.80
N LEU A 374 34.50 -35.51 -11.64
CA LEU A 374 34.36 -36.11 -12.97
C LEU A 374 35.59 -35.88 -13.88
N ARG A 375 36.28 -34.75 -13.70
CA ARG A 375 37.46 -34.35 -14.50
C ARG A 375 38.75 -35.05 -14.07
N PHE A 376 38.97 -35.24 -12.77
CA PHE A 376 40.23 -35.73 -12.23
C PHE A 376 40.19 -37.20 -11.83
N GLU A 377 39.06 -37.69 -11.34
CA GLU A 377 38.91 -39.07 -10.89
C GLU A 377 38.68 -40.04 -12.06
N THR A 378 39.09 -41.29 -11.87
CA THR A 378 38.96 -42.38 -12.84
C THR A 378 38.03 -43.49 -12.35
N ALA A 379 37.88 -43.67 -11.03
CA ALA A 379 37.03 -44.71 -10.46
C ALA A 379 35.55 -44.51 -10.82
N ALA A 380 34.93 -45.53 -11.45
CA ALA A 380 33.56 -45.46 -11.96
C ALA A 380 32.52 -45.12 -10.88
N ASN A 381 32.61 -45.71 -9.69
CA ASN A 381 31.68 -45.47 -8.58
C ASN A 381 31.77 -44.02 -8.07
N VAL A 382 32.97 -43.46 -8.01
CA VAL A 382 33.20 -42.08 -7.56
C VAL A 382 32.71 -41.08 -8.61
N ARG A 383 32.92 -41.38 -9.90
CA ARG A 383 32.35 -40.59 -11.01
C ARG A 383 30.82 -40.63 -11.01
N TYR A 384 30.20 -41.76 -10.71
CA TYR A 384 28.75 -41.84 -10.54
C TYR A 384 28.24 -41.04 -9.34
N MET A 385 28.93 -41.08 -8.19
CA MET A 385 28.63 -40.19 -7.07
C MET A 385 28.71 -38.71 -7.48
N ALA A 386 29.72 -38.34 -8.27
CA ALA A 386 29.90 -36.97 -8.74
C ALA A 386 28.74 -36.48 -9.62
N VAL A 387 28.08 -37.38 -10.36
CA VAL A 387 26.87 -37.05 -11.12
C VAL A 387 25.75 -36.54 -10.21
N PHE A 388 25.57 -37.08 -9.00
CA PHE A 388 24.59 -36.54 -8.04
C PHE A 388 24.91 -35.11 -7.63
N PHE A 389 26.18 -34.79 -7.42
CA PHE A 389 26.59 -33.42 -7.07
C PHE A 389 26.35 -32.45 -8.23
N VAL A 390 26.66 -32.87 -9.46
CA VAL A 390 26.38 -32.08 -10.66
C VAL A 390 24.87 -31.81 -10.80
N THR A 391 24.03 -32.83 -10.73
CA THR A 391 22.58 -32.66 -10.96
C THR A 391 21.92 -31.91 -9.80
N ALA A 392 22.23 -32.25 -8.54
CA ALA A 392 21.67 -31.56 -7.38
C ALA A 392 22.12 -30.09 -7.29
N GLY A 393 23.34 -29.78 -7.73
CA GLY A 393 23.88 -28.42 -7.72
C GLY A 393 23.39 -27.53 -8.85
N ALA A 394 23.26 -28.06 -10.07
CA ALA A 394 22.98 -27.24 -11.25
C ALA A 394 21.48 -26.93 -11.47
N PHE A 395 20.60 -27.90 -11.22
CA PHE A 395 19.16 -27.75 -11.52
C PHE A 395 18.43 -26.63 -10.75
N PRO A 396 18.77 -26.31 -9.48
CA PRO A 396 18.22 -25.14 -8.79
C PRO A 396 18.60 -23.80 -9.44
N GLY A 397 19.71 -23.75 -10.18
CA GLY A 397 20.30 -22.51 -10.67
C GLY A 397 19.42 -21.77 -11.68
N GLY A 398 18.72 -22.50 -12.55
CA GLY A 398 17.88 -21.92 -13.61
C GLY A 398 16.76 -21.02 -13.07
N PRO A 399 15.80 -21.59 -12.30
CA PRO A 399 14.77 -20.82 -11.63
C PRO A 399 15.33 -19.72 -10.72
N GLY A 400 16.44 -19.99 -10.04
CA GLY A 400 17.05 -19.07 -9.09
C GLY A 400 17.53 -17.77 -9.74
N PHE A 401 18.29 -17.84 -10.83
CA PHE A 401 18.80 -16.65 -11.52
C PHE A 401 17.68 -15.82 -12.17
N ILE A 402 16.69 -16.46 -12.80
CA ILE A 402 15.53 -15.78 -13.39
C ILE A 402 14.74 -15.03 -12.30
N SER A 403 14.41 -15.72 -11.22
CA SER A 403 13.65 -15.14 -10.10
C SER A 403 14.43 -14.00 -9.44
N TRP A 404 15.76 -14.12 -9.33
CA TRP A 404 16.58 -13.08 -8.72
C TRP A 404 16.67 -11.81 -9.59
N ALA A 405 16.70 -11.96 -10.93
CA ALA A 405 16.67 -10.83 -11.86
C ALA A 405 15.33 -10.08 -11.81
N MET A 406 14.22 -10.83 -11.90
CA MET A 406 12.86 -10.26 -11.91
C MET A 406 12.55 -9.51 -10.61
N ASN A 407 12.96 -10.06 -9.46
CA ASN A 407 12.71 -9.44 -8.16
C ASN A 407 13.53 -8.16 -7.90
N ASN A 408 14.62 -7.94 -8.64
CA ASN A 408 15.43 -6.72 -8.55
C ASN A 408 15.14 -5.72 -9.68
N SER A 409 14.10 -5.96 -10.48
CA SER A 409 13.63 -5.07 -11.54
C SER A 409 12.50 -4.18 -11.04
N ALA A 410 12.67 -2.86 -11.19
CA ALA A 410 11.71 -1.86 -10.76
C ALA A 410 10.68 -1.58 -11.87
N GLY A 411 9.39 -1.69 -11.55
CA GLY A 411 8.30 -1.51 -12.51
C GLY A 411 7.88 -2.80 -13.22
N PRO A 412 6.58 -2.99 -13.52
CA PRO A 412 6.07 -4.18 -14.21
C PRO A 412 6.71 -4.39 -15.59
N SER A 413 6.84 -3.32 -16.38
CA SER A 413 7.31 -3.38 -17.77
C SER A 413 8.81 -3.72 -17.86
N VAL A 414 9.64 -3.14 -16.99
CA VAL A 414 11.07 -3.49 -16.89
C VAL A 414 11.27 -4.92 -16.40
N ARG A 415 10.43 -5.39 -15.45
CA ARG A 415 10.48 -6.77 -14.96
C ARG A 415 10.13 -7.79 -16.04
N ALA A 416 9.10 -7.51 -16.85
CA ALA A 416 8.71 -8.36 -17.97
C ALA A 416 9.85 -8.47 -19.01
N VAL A 417 10.43 -7.33 -19.42
CA VAL A 417 11.57 -7.33 -20.35
C VAL A 417 12.79 -8.03 -19.74
N THR A 418 13.07 -7.82 -18.45
CA THR A 418 14.19 -8.49 -17.76
C THR A 418 14.01 -10.00 -17.73
N GLY A 419 12.81 -10.50 -17.42
CA GLY A 419 12.50 -11.93 -17.44
C GLY A 419 12.75 -12.55 -18.82
N ALA A 420 12.22 -11.92 -19.88
CA ALA A 420 12.44 -12.38 -21.25
C ALA A 420 13.93 -12.34 -21.65
N HIS A 421 14.62 -11.24 -21.36
CA HIS A 421 16.01 -11.05 -21.77
C HIS A 421 16.97 -12.06 -21.10
N VAL A 422 16.78 -12.32 -19.80
CA VAL A 422 17.55 -13.34 -19.07
C VAL A 422 17.35 -14.72 -19.69
N VAL A 423 16.10 -15.08 -20.01
CA VAL A 423 15.79 -16.37 -20.62
C VAL A 423 16.41 -16.48 -22.01
N THR A 424 16.29 -15.46 -22.86
CA THR A 424 16.88 -15.46 -24.21
C THR A 424 18.40 -15.70 -24.17
N ILE A 425 19.13 -14.99 -23.30
CA ILE A 425 20.59 -15.21 -23.13
C ILE A 425 20.86 -16.62 -22.60
N GLY A 426 20.05 -17.08 -21.65
CA GLY A 426 20.14 -18.43 -21.12
C GLY A 426 20.00 -19.51 -22.18
N THR A 427 19.03 -19.38 -23.09
CA THR A 427 18.74 -20.36 -24.16
C THR A 427 19.92 -20.56 -25.10
N ILE A 428 20.75 -19.53 -25.33
CA ILE A 428 22.02 -19.65 -26.09
C ILE A 428 22.95 -20.70 -25.45
N GLY A 429 22.88 -20.86 -24.12
CA GLY A 429 23.62 -21.89 -23.39
C GLY A 429 23.28 -23.31 -23.84
N GLY A 430 22.05 -23.55 -24.31
CA GLY A 430 21.65 -24.83 -24.89
C GLY A 430 22.42 -25.17 -26.17
N ILE A 431 22.65 -24.19 -27.04
CA ILE A 431 23.48 -24.36 -28.25
C ILE A 431 24.90 -24.74 -27.83
N VAL A 432 25.51 -24.00 -26.91
CA VAL A 432 26.86 -24.29 -26.42
C VAL A 432 26.94 -25.67 -25.76
N ALA A 433 25.91 -26.06 -25.00
CA ALA A 433 25.82 -27.37 -24.35
C ALA A 433 26.00 -28.51 -25.34
N THR A 434 25.40 -28.42 -26.53
CA THR A 434 25.51 -29.46 -27.56
C THR A 434 26.94 -29.67 -28.04
N TRP A 435 27.85 -28.71 -27.85
CA TRP A 435 29.26 -28.78 -28.25
C TRP A 435 30.21 -29.06 -27.09
N THR A 436 29.72 -29.19 -25.86
CA THR A 436 30.58 -29.49 -24.70
C THR A 436 31.12 -30.92 -24.71
N TYR A 437 30.33 -31.89 -25.18
CA TYR A 437 30.71 -33.30 -25.24
C TYR A 437 30.87 -33.72 -26.71
N THR A 438 32.11 -33.91 -27.14
CA THR A 438 32.44 -34.28 -28.53
C THR A 438 33.01 -35.68 -28.61
N PHE A 439 32.87 -36.32 -29.77
CA PHE A 439 33.36 -37.69 -29.98
C PHE A 439 34.87 -37.84 -29.81
N LYS A 440 35.66 -36.78 -30.09
CA LYS A 440 37.13 -36.79 -29.95
C LYS A 440 37.61 -36.88 -28.50
N ASP A 441 36.77 -36.48 -27.56
CA ASP A 441 37.09 -36.39 -26.14
C ASP A 441 36.55 -37.62 -25.36
N ALA A 442 35.79 -38.49 -26.03
CA ALA A 442 35.31 -39.75 -25.46
C ALA A 442 36.49 -40.69 -25.15
N PRO A 443 36.40 -41.55 -24.12
CA PRO A 443 35.28 -41.75 -23.19
C PRO A 443 35.35 -40.87 -21.92
N ARG A 444 36.41 -40.06 -21.77
CA ARG A 444 36.67 -39.31 -20.53
C ARG A 444 36.07 -37.92 -20.51
N TYR A 445 35.80 -37.34 -21.67
CA TYR A 445 35.20 -36.03 -21.85
C TYR A 445 35.87 -34.92 -21.01
N LEU A 446 37.20 -34.89 -21.01
CA LEU A 446 37.96 -33.99 -20.15
C LEU A 446 37.69 -32.52 -20.49
N THR A 447 37.54 -32.19 -21.76
CA THR A 447 37.21 -30.85 -22.25
C THR A 447 35.80 -30.47 -21.81
N GLY A 448 34.82 -31.36 -22.01
CA GLY A 448 33.43 -31.11 -21.61
C GLY A 448 33.27 -30.91 -20.10
N HIS A 449 33.92 -31.75 -19.30
CA HIS A 449 33.95 -31.59 -17.85
C HIS A 449 34.69 -30.31 -17.42
N THR A 450 35.75 -29.91 -18.12
CA THR A 450 36.49 -28.65 -17.83
C THR A 450 35.64 -27.42 -18.14
N ILE A 451 34.95 -27.38 -19.29
CA ILE A 451 34.05 -26.27 -19.66
C ILE A 451 32.96 -26.10 -18.60
N ASN A 452 32.34 -27.20 -18.17
CA ASN A 452 31.31 -27.15 -17.15
C ASN A 452 31.87 -26.79 -15.76
N LEU A 453 33.05 -27.31 -15.38
CA LEU A 453 33.72 -26.94 -14.12
C LEU A 453 33.98 -25.43 -14.06
N VAL A 454 34.61 -24.88 -15.10
CA VAL A 454 34.88 -23.45 -15.21
C VAL A 454 33.57 -22.65 -15.21
N GLY A 455 32.56 -23.12 -15.94
CA GLY A 455 31.23 -22.51 -15.96
C GLY A 455 30.58 -22.45 -14.58
N GLN A 456 30.68 -23.51 -13.78
CA GLN A 456 30.14 -23.52 -12.41
C GLN A 456 30.94 -22.61 -11.46
N ILE A 457 32.27 -22.56 -11.58
CA ILE A 457 33.10 -21.61 -10.82
C ILE A 457 32.72 -20.16 -11.18
N LEU A 458 32.56 -19.86 -12.46
CA LEU A 458 32.11 -18.55 -12.92
C LEU A 458 30.69 -18.23 -12.42
N ALA A 459 29.78 -19.20 -12.37
CA ALA A 459 28.45 -19.02 -11.79
C ALA A 459 28.50 -18.68 -10.29
N VAL A 460 29.40 -19.32 -9.52
CA VAL A 460 29.66 -18.96 -8.11
C VAL A 460 30.18 -17.53 -8.00
N LEU A 461 31.16 -17.16 -8.83
CA LEU A 461 31.74 -15.81 -8.82
C LEU A 461 30.71 -14.74 -9.22
N LEU A 462 29.86 -15.02 -10.20
CA LEU A 462 28.75 -14.15 -10.60
C LEU A 462 27.69 -14.02 -9.49
N ALA A 463 27.36 -15.11 -8.79
CA ALA A 463 26.46 -15.06 -7.66
C ALA A 463 27.02 -14.20 -6.53
N ILE A 464 28.30 -14.40 -6.17
CA ILE A 464 29.00 -13.57 -5.16
C ILE A 464 29.07 -12.11 -5.61
N PHE A 465 29.45 -11.85 -6.86
CA PHE A 465 29.49 -10.51 -7.44
C PHE A 465 28.11 -9.84 -7.37
N GLY A 466 27.05 -10.54 -7.76
CA GLY A 466 25.68 -10.02 -7.68
C GLY A 466 25.26 -9.69 -6.24
N ILE A 467 25.62 -10.53 -5.26
CA ILE A 467 25.38 -10.24 -3.83
C ILE A 467 26.11 -8.97 -3.41
N VAL A 468 27.42 -8.88 -3.69
CA VAL A 468 28.26 -7.72 -3.33
C VAL A 468 27.76 -6.46 -4.03
N TYR A 469 27.39 -6.56 -5.31
CA TYR A 469 26.83 -5.46 -6.08
C TYR A 469 25.50 -4.98 -5.50
N CYS A 470 24.57 -5.89 -5.17
CA CYS A 470 23.32 -5.54 -4.51
C CYS A 470 23.56 -4.87 -3.15
N ILE A 471 24.47 -5.39 -2.33
CA ILE A 471 24.84 -4.77 -1.05
C ILE A 471 25.44 -3.39 -1.27
N HIS A 472 26.35 -3.24 -2.24
CA HIS A 472 26.97 -1.98 -2.58
C HIS A 472 25.94 -0.96 -3.05
N GLU A 473 25.05 -1.31 -3.98
CA GLU A 473 24.03 -0.37 -4.46
C GLU A 473 22.98 -0.06 -3.40
N ASN A 474 22.61 -1.01 -2.54
CA ASN A 474 21.71 -0.73 -1.42
C ASN A 474 22.36 0.25 -0.43
N LYS A 475 23.66 0.09 -0.12
CA LYS A 475 24.41 1.07 0.67
C LYS A 475 24.50 2.43 -0.05
N ALA A 476 24.82 2.46 -1.33
CA ALA A 476 24.93 3.70 -2.10
C ALA A 476 23.58 4.45 -2.19
N ARG A 477 22.45 3.73 -2.28
CA ARG A 477 21.09 4.28 -2.18
C ARG A 477 20.81 4.81 -0.77
N ALA A 478 21.16 4.07 0.28
CA ALA A 478 21.00 4.51 1.67
C ALA A 478 21.82 5.78 1.97
N PHE A 479 23.01 5.92 1.38
CA PHE A 479 23.85 7.14 1.45
C PHE A 479 23.44 8.24 0.47
N GLY A 480 22.34 8.10 -0.28
CA GLY A 480 21.85 9.09 -1.23
C GLY A 480 22.69 9.30 -2.49
N ARG A 481 23.75 8.51 -2.72
CA ARG A 481 24.65 8.63 -3.90
C ARG A 481 23.98 8.33 -5.24
N ARG A 482 22.79 7.72 -5.20
CA ARG A 482 21.96 7.39 -6.36
C ARG A 482 20.71 8.25 -6.50
N ASN A 483 20.59 9.34 -5.72
CA ASN A 483 19.43 10.23 -5.78
C ASN A 483 19.25 10.90 -7.16
N HIS A 484 20.35 11.10 -7.91
CA HIS A 484 20.29 11.56 -9.30
C HIS A 484 19.47 10.63 -10.22
N ARG A 485 19.36 9.33 -9.90
CA ARG A 485 18.54 8.35 -10.65
C ARG A 485 17.05 8.44 -10.33
N LEU A 486 16.66 9.14 -9.27
CA LEU A 486 15.26 9.38 -8.92
C LEU A 486 14.65 10.55 -9.73
N GLY A 487 15.39 11.13 -10.69
CA GLY A 487 15.01 12.38 -11.34
C GLY A 487 15.07 13.60 -10.40
N ILE A 488 15.41 13.38 -9.13
CA ILE A 488 15.58 14.41 -8.11
C ILE A 488 17.02 14.90 -8.19
N THR A 489 17.26 15.90 -9.03
CA THR A 489 18.51 16.65 -8.96
C THR A 489 18.48 17.51 -7.71
N VAL A 490 19.01 17.00 -6.60
CA VAL A 490 19.29 17.85 -5.42
C VAL A 490 20.46 18.74 -5.82
N LYS A 491 20.16 19.97 -6.27
CA LYS A 491 21.16 21.03 -6.31
C LYS A 491 21.45 21.40 -4.85
N PHE A 492 22.59 20.95 -4.33
CA PHE A 492 23.20 21.65 -3.21
C PHE A 492 23.66 23.01 -3.73
N THR A 493 22.86 24.06 -3.48
CA THR A 493 23.43 25.40 -3.36
C THR A 493 24.36 25.38 -2.15
N PRO A 494 25.66 25.66 -2.30
CA PRO A 494 26.51 25.90 -1.14
C PRO A 494 25.86 27.05 -0.38
N CYS A 495 25.44 26.81 0.86
CA CYS A 495 25.16 27.92 1.76
C CYS A 495 26.49 28.58 2.03
N ASP A 496 26.57 29.88 1.73
CA ASP A 496 27.68 30.72 2.18
C ASP A 496 27.86 30.49 3.68
N HIS A 497 28.99 29.88 4.03
CA HIS A 497 29.45 29.82 5.39
C HIS A 497 29.68 31.27 5.85
N VAL A 498 28.81 31.74 6.75
CA VAL A 498 29.18 32.80 7.69
C VAL A 498 30.28 32.21 8.57
N ALA A 499 31.52 32.29 8.09
CA ALA A 499 32.70 31.97 8.85
C ALA A 499 32.98 33.15 9.79
N ILE A 500 32.54 33.02 11.04
CA ILE A 500 33.21 33.70 12.14
C ILE A 500 34.59 33.05 12.25
N SER A 501 35.62 33.71 11.72
CA SER A 501 37.00 33.36 11.99
C SER A 501 37.74 34.58 12.54
N ALA A 502 38.16 34.45 13.79
CA ALA A 502 39.20 35.27 14.38
C ALA A 502 40.55 34.76 13.86
N SER A 503 41.36 35.65 13.28
CA SER A 503 42.82 35.75 13.53
C SER A 503 43.50 36.71 12.55
N LEU A 504 44.28 37.61 13.16
CA LEU A 504 45.56 38.19 12.76
C LEU A 504 45.76 38.79 11.35
N ASP A 505 46.01 40.10 11.37
CA ASP A 505 47.18 40.79 10.81
C ASP A 505 47.78 40.28 9.49
N GLN A 506 47.65 41.11 8.43
CA GLN A 506 48.80 41.74 7.76
C GLN A 506 48.36 42.68 6.60
N SER A 507 48.63 43.96 6.82
CA SER A 507 49.25 44.92 5.89
C SER A 507 48.75 45.11 4.43
N ILE A 508 48.30 46.36 4.20
CA ILE A 508 48.85 47.33 3.21
C ILE A 508 48.26 47.41 1.77
N GLN A 509 47.72 48.62 1.52
CA GLN A 509 47.67 49.47 0.30
C GLN A 509 46.67 49.21 -0.83
N GLY A 510 45.92 50.28 -1.18
CA GLY A 510 45.33 50.45 -2.52
C GLY A 510 44.06 51.32 -2.65
N ILE A 511 44.09 52.59 -2.22
CA ILE A 511 43.14 53.68 -2.62
C ILE A 511 43.38 54.01 -4.12
N PRO A 512 42.43 54.49 -4.99
CA PRO A 512 41.43 55.58 -4.79
C PRO A 512 40.00 55.34 -5.31
N ARG A 513 38.94 55.81 -4.63
CA ARG A 513 38.33 57.18 -4.60
C ARG A 513 37.78 57.72 -5.93
N SER A 514 36.45 57.89 -5.99
CA SER A 514 35.67 59.12 -6.31
C SER A 514 34.26 58.73 -6.82
N ARG A 515 33.15 59.48 -6.67
CA ARG A 515 32.84 60.80 -6.10
C ARG A 515 31.30 60.87 -5.85
N ARG A 516 30.91 61.70 -4.88
CA ARG A 516 29.55 62.13 -4.50
C ARG A 516 28.75 62.79 -5.65
N THR A 517 27.42 62.75 -5.57
CA THR A 517 26.45 63.86 -5.27
C THR A 517 25.03 63.40 -5.65
N ALA A 518 24.04 63.28 -4.74
CA ALA A 518 23.20 64.31 -4.12
C ALA A 518 22.16 64.98 -5.05
N GLY A 519 20.85 64.82 -4.72
CA GLY A 519 19.84 65.86 -4.96
C GLY A 519 18.51 65.47 -5.65
N SER A 520 17.42 65.74 -4.92
CA SER A 520 16.05 66.14 -5.37
C SER A 520 15.04 65.13 -5.96
N GLU A 521 14.02 64.82 -5.16
CA GLU A 521 12.59 64.73 -5.56
C GLU A 521 12.05 66.13 -5.97
N PRO A 522 10.92 66.32 -6.72
CA PRO A 522 9.66 65.56 -6.56
C PRO A 522 8.69 65.41 -7.78
N ARG A 523 7.56 64.73 -7.50
CA ARG A 523 6.19 64.78 -8.11
C ARG A 523 5.86 63.99 -9.40
N CYS A 524 5.07 62.93 -9.17
CA CYS A 524 3.78 62.56 -9.78
C CYS A 524 3.55 62.70 -11.30
N GLY A 525 3.36 61.54 -11.96
CA GLY A 525 2.79 61.43 -13.30
C GLY A 525 2.62 59.97 -13.72
N LEU A 526 1.36 59.53 -13.87
CA LEU A 526 0.98 58.20 -14.36
C LEU A 526 1.62 57.86 -15.71
N ARG A 527 2.19 56.65 -15.81
CA ARG A 527 2.13 55.67 -16.92
C ARG A 527 3.32 54.70 -16.79
N PHE A 528 3.08 53.51 -16.23
CA PHE A 528 4.03 52.41 -16.40
C PHE A 528 3.54 51.47 -17.49
N ALA A 529 4.11 51.67 -18.68
CA ALA A 529 4.33 50.57 -19.61
C ALA A 529 5.41 49.67 -18.97
N SER A 530 5.03 48.48 -18.50
CA SER A 530 5.98 47.47 -18.02
C SER A 530 6.26 46.46 -19.12
N THR A 531 7.29 46.73 -19.91
CA THR A 531 8.06 45.70 -20.62
C THR A 531 8.89 44.95 -19.59
N LEU A 532 8.24 44.06 -18.82
CA LEU A 532 8.93 43.07 -18.00
C LEU A 532 9.23 41.84 -18.86
N ARG A 533 10.49 41.68 -19.24
CA ARG A 533 11.03 40.41 -19.72
C ARG A 533 10.79 39.35 -18.63
N PRO A 534 10.33 38.13 -18.96
CA PRO A 534 10.17 37.09 -17.96
C PRO A 534 11.55 36.68 -17.42
N LEU A 535 11.76 36.87 -16.13
CA LEU A 535 12.78 36.14 -15.38
C LEU A 535 12.47 34.65 -15.48
N SER A 536 13.44 33.90 -15.98
CA SER A 536 13.41 32.45 -16.13
C SER A 536 13.02 31.77 -14.81
N SER A 537 11.80 31.23 -14.78
CA SER A 537 11.26 30.45 -13.68
C SER A 537 12.01 29.12 -13.52
N VAL A 538 12.33 28.83 -12.26
CA VAL A 538 12.81 27.55 -11.72
C VAL A 538 11.97 26.37 -12.24
N PRO A 539 12.56 25.24 -12.67
CA PRO A 539 11.78 24.06 -13.06
C PRO A 539 11.27 23.36 -11.80
N GLY A 540 9.99 23.56 -11.48
CA GLY A 540 9.26 22.76 -10.51
C GLY A 540 8.87 21.39 -11.09
N SER A 541 9.00 20.36 -10.26
CA SER A 541 8.21 19.12 -10.24
C SER A 541 7.43 18.79 -11.53
N LEU A 542 7.97 17.89 -12.35
CA LEU A 542 7.24 17.23 -13.44
C LEU A 542 6.19 16.27 -12.86
N THR A 543 5.00 16.80 -12.55
CA THR A 543 3.77 16.00 -12.53
C THR A 543 3.40 15.66 -13.97
N ALA A 544 2.96 14.43 -14.22
CA ALA A 544 2.35 14.04 -15.50
C ALA A 544 1.32 15.11 -15.91
N ALA A 545 1.40 15.58 -17.15
CA ALA A 545 0.55 16.66 -17.63
C ALA A 545 -0.90 16.16 -17.69
N ALA A 546 -1.71 16.59 -16.73
CA ALA A 546 -3.15 16.36 -16.77
C ALA A 546 -3.78 17.20 -17.88
N ASN A 547 -4.68 16.61 -18.66
CA ASN A 547 -5.44 17.36 -19.66
C ASN A 547 -6.43 18.29 -18.94
N MET A 548 -6.31 19.60 -19.14
CA MET A 548 -7.19 20.60 -18.54
C MET A 548 -8.15 21.14 -19.58
N ARG A 549 -9.46 21.14 -19.27
CA ARG A 549 -10.46 21.82 -20.11
C ARG A 549 -10.74 23.21 -19.58
N LEU A 550 -10.81 24.18 -20.48
CA LEU A 550 -11.16 25.56 -20.16
C LEU A 550 -12.37 25.98 -21.00
N LEU A 551 -13.22 26.82 -20.41
CA LEU A 551 -14.35 27.43 -21.09
C LEU A 551 -13.90 28.71 -21.80
N ASN A 552 -14.19 28.83 -23.10
CA ASN A 552 -13.96 30.08 -23.81
C ASN A 552 -14.95 31.16 -23.34
N THR A 553 -14.45 32.31 -22.91
CA THR A 553 -15.28 33.36 -22.30
C THR A 553 -16.25 34.02 -23.28
N ARG A 554 -15.93 34.00 -24.59
CA ARG A 554 -16.74 34.58 -25.67
C ARG A 554 -17.76 33.59 -26.24
N THR A 555 -17.32 32.37 -26.56
CA THR A 555 -18.16 31.38 -27.26
C THR A 555 -18.87 30.39 -26.33
N LYS A 556 -18.48 30.32 -25.05
CA LYS A 556 -18.94 29.33 -24.07
C LYS A 556 -18.71 27.87 -24.49
N GLN A 557 -17.77 27.64 -25.40
CA GLN A 557 -17.37 26.29 -25.80
C GLN A 557 -16.15 25.84 -25.00
N LEU A 558 -16.14 24.56 -24.62
CA LEU A 558 -15.01 23.94 -23.93
C LEU A 558 -13.87 23.66 -24.91
N ARG A 559 -12.63 23.90 -24.48
CA ARG A 559 -11.41 23.52 -25.20
C ARG A 559 -10.46 22.80 -24.26
N GLU A 560 -9.83 21.75 -24.77
CA GLU A 560 -8.89 20.92 -24.03
C GLU A 560 -7.45 21.38 -24.27
N PHE A 561 -6.65 21.40 -23.21
CA PHE A 561 -5.27 21.84 -23.21
C PHE A 561 -4.38 20.82 -22.48
N THR A 562 -3.31 20.42 -23.14
CA THR A 562 -2.32 19.42 -22.66
C THR A 562 -1.17 20.05 -21.86
N GLN A 563 -1.06 21.39 -21.80
CA GLN A 563 -0.02 22.11 -21.05
C GLN A 563 -0.52 23.49 -20.55
N SER A 564 -0.24 23.84 -19.28
CA SER A 564 -0.66 25.08 -18.61
C SER A 564 0.16 26.34 -19.01
N ARG A 565 0.41 26.55 -20.31
CA ARG A 565 1.10 27.77 -20.79
C ARG A 565 0.16 28.93 -21.12
N ILE A 566 -1.15 28.75 -21.03
CA ILE A 566 -2.14 29.76 -21.40
C ILE A 566 -2.60 30.51 -20.15
N PRO A 567 -2.67 31.85 -20.17
CA PRO A 567 -3.28 32.60 -19.06
C PRO A 567 -4.79 32.36 -19.01
N TYR A 568 -5.31 31.93 -17.86
CA TYR A 568 -6.73 31.75 -17.62
C TYR A 568 -7.14 32.30 -16.24
N ALA A 569 -8.41 32.65 -16.12
CA ALA A 569 -9.06 32.92 -14.85
C ALA A 569 -9.70 31.66 -14.28
N ILE A 570 -9.94 31.60 -12.97
CA ILE A 570 -10.62 30.48 -12.32
C ILE A 570 -11.78 30.97 -11.45
N LEU A 571 -12.92 30.28 -11.47
CA LEU A 571 -14.06 30.60 -10.62
C LEU A 571 -14.09 29.67 -9.41
N SER A 572 -14.10 30.26 -8.22
CA SER A 572 -14.38 29.61 -6.95
C SER A 572 -15.78 30.02 -6.49
N HIS A 573 -16.65 29.05 -6.23
CA HIS A 573 -18.03 29.32 -5.83
C HIS A 573 -18.62 28.19 -4.97
N THR A 574 -19.74 28.48 -4.29
CA THR A 574 -20.56 27.45 -3.66
C THR A 574 -21.66 26.99 -4.61
N TRP A 575 -21.84 25.67 -4.72
CA TRP A 575 -22.86 25.12 -5.61
C TRP A 575 -24.26 25.41 -5.06
N GLY A 576 -25.11 25.96 -5.93
CA GLY A 576 -26.52 26.23 -5.68
C GLY A 576 -27.45 25.20 -6.34
N PRO A 577 -28.77 25.43 -6.31
CA PRO A 577 -29.72 24.64 -7.09
C PRO A 577 -29.49 24.84 -8.60
N GLU A 578 -29.62 23.76 -9.38
CA GLU A 578 -29.51 23.77 -10.85
C GLU A 578 -28.16 24.28 -11.40
N GLU A 579 -27.04 23.84 -10.84
CA GLU A 579 -25.72 24.07 -11.44
C GLU A 579 -25.58 23.41 -12.82
N VAL A 580 -24.90 24.10 -13.72
CA VAL A 580 -24.65 23.60 -15.08
C VAL A 580 -23.51 22.59 -15.04
N SER A 581 -23.81 21.32 -15.29
CA SER A 581 -22.78 20.29 -15.41
C SER A 581 -22.07 20.32 -16.77
N PHE A 582 -20.97 19.58 -16.89
CA PHE A 582 -20.30 19.36 -18.18
C PHE A 582 -21.27 18.84 -19.27
N GLN A 583 -22.17 17.91 -18.92
CA GLN A 583 -23.14 17.32 -19.85
C GLN A 583 -24.24 18.32 -20.25
N ASP A 584 -24.68 19.17 -19.32
CA ASP A 584 -25.67 20.21 -19.60
C ASP A 584 -25.10 21.27 -20.54
N LEU A 585 -23.81 21.60 -20.40
CA LEU A 585 -23.13 22.53 -21.28
C LEU A 585 -22.96 21.96 -22.71
N LEU A 586 -22.62 20.67 -22.85
CA LEU A 586 -22.49 20.01 -24.16
C LEU A 586 -23.83 19.84 -24.89
N SER A 587 -24.90 19.53 -24.16
CA SER A 587 -26.23 19.33 -24.73
C SER A 587 -26.96 20.64 -25.05
N GLY A 588 -26.40 21.79 -24.66
CA GLY A 588 -27.05 23.11 -24.77
C GLY A 588 -28.16 23.36 -23.74
N ARG A 589 -28.52 22.35 -22.95
CA ARG A 589 -29.51 22.45 -21.86
C ARG A 589 -29.07 23.42 -20.76
N GLY A 590 -27.77 23.68 -20.62
CA GLY A 590 -27.23 24.58 -19.62
C GLY A 590 -27.92 25.95 -19.59
N GLN A 591 -28.33 26.50 -20.74
CA GLN A 591 -28.97 27.83 -20.84
C GLN A 591 -30.32 27.93 -20.10
N SER A 592 -31.02 26.82 -19.87
CA SER A 592 -32.29 26.81 -19.16
C SER A 592 -32.16 26.64 -17.64
N LEU A 593 -30.93 26.42 -17.13
CA LEU A 593 -30.67 26.18 -15.72
C LEU A 593 -30.34 27.49 -14.98
N LEU A 594 -30.79 27.63 -13.73
CA LEU A 594 -30.51 28.83 -12.92
C LEU A 594 -29.01 29.12 -12.75
N GLY A 595 -28.16 28.08 -12.66
CA GLY A 595 -26.71 28.22 -12.54
C GLY A 595 -26.01 28.87 -13.75
N TYR A 596 -26.67 28.96 -14.91
CA TYR A 596 -26.07 29.52 -16.13
C TYR A 596 -25.70 30.99 -15.99
N ALA A 597 -26.51 31.77 -15.27
CA ALA A 597 -26.24 33.19 -15.01
C ALA A 597 -24.89 33.40 -14.30
N LYS A 598 -24.47 32.45 -13.44
CA LYS A 598 -23.16 32.50 -12.78
C LYS A 598 -22.01 32.29 -13.76
N ILE A 599 -22.16 31.36 -14.71
CA ILE A 599 -21.18 31.13 -15.78
C ILE A 599 -21.07 32.37 -16.68
N GLU A 600 -22.20 32.99 -17.02
CA GLU A 600 -22.21 34.22 -17.82
C GLU A 600 -21.52 35.37 -17.12
N GLY A 601 -21.84 35.61 -15.85
CA GLY A 601 -21.20 36.62 -15.01
C GLY A 601 -19.69 36.41 -14.91
N ALA A 602 -19.26 35.17 -14.61
CA ALA A 602 -17.85 34.81 -14.48
C ALA A 602 -17.08 35.06 -15.78
N CYS A 603 -17.64 34.63 -16.91
CA CYS A 603 -17.02 34.85 -18.21
C CYS A 603 -17.00 36.32 -18.63
N LYS A 604 -18.04 37.10 -18.29
CA LYS A 604 -18.10 38.54 -18.59
C LYS A 604 -17.01 39.28 -17.83
N LEU A 605 -16.81 38.95 -16.56
CA LEU A 605 -15.74 39.50 -15.74
C LEU A 605 -14.35 39.06 -16.25
N ALA A 606 -14.16 37.76 -16.49
CA ALA A 606 -12.91 37.24 -17.04
C ALA A 606 -12.54 37.90 -18.38
N LEU A 607 -13.53 38.12 -19.25
CA LEU A 607 -13.33 38.79 -20.53
C LEU A 607 -12.99 40.28 -20.37
N ALA A 608 -13.61 40.96 -19.41
CA ALA A 608 -13.29 42.36 -19.08
C ALA A 608 -11.86 42.52 -18.55
N ASP A 609 -11.38 41.53 -17.79
CA ASP A 609 -10.00 41.46 -17.28
C ASP A 609 -8.99 40.95 -18.32
N GLY A 610 -9.45 40.62 -19.55
CA GLY A 610 -8.59 40.25 -20.67
C GLY A 610 -8.29 38.74 -20.80
N PHE A 611 -9.05 37.87 -20.14
CA PHE A 611 -8.90 36.41 -20.24
C PHE A 611 -9.88 35.82 -21.27
N ASP A 612 -9.33 35.15 -22.29
CA ASP A 612 -10.13 34.42 -23.27
C ASP A 612 -10.64 33.07 -22.73
N PHE A 613 -10.09 32.58 -21.62
CA PHE A 613 -10.39 31.29 -21.03
C PHE A 613 -10.61 31.38 -19.52
N ILE A 614 -11.62 30.66 -19.04
CA ILE A 614 -11.92 30.51 -17.61
C ILE A 614 -12.11 29.04 -17.26
N TRP A 615 -11.66 28.62 -16.08
CA TRP A 615 -11.95 27.30 -15.53
C TRP A 615 -13.05 27.37 -14.48
N ILE A 616 -14.00 26.43 -14.54
CA ILE A 616 -15.13 26.31 -13.61
C ILE A 616 -15.34 24.83 -13.31
N ASP A 617 -15.26 24.41 -12.05
CA ASP A 617 -15.29 23.01 -11.61
C ASP A 617 -16.61 22.27 -11.95
N THR A 618 -17.72 22.98 -12.06
CA THR A 618 -19.04 22.42 -12.41
C THR A 618 -19.11 21.92 -13.85
N CYS A 619 -18.51 22.65 -14.79
CA CYS A 619 -18.66 22.39 -16.22
C CYS A 619 -17.35 22.10 -16.98
N CYS A 620 -16.18 22.29 -16.37
CA CYS A 620 -14.89 21.96 -17.00
C CYS A 620 -14.38 20.55 -16.66
N ILE A 621 -15.02 19.84 -15.73
CA ILE A 621 -14.69 18.45 -15.37
C ILE A 621 -15.87 17.55 -15.74
N ASP A 622 -15.60 16.47 -16.48
CA ASP A 622 -16.59 15.40 -16.65
C ASP A 622 -16.64 14.52 -15.40
N LYS A 623 -17.57 14.86 -14.50
CA LYS A 623 -17.81 14.13 -13.25
C LYS A 623 -18.42 12.73 -13.47
N THR A 624 -18.83 12.38 -14.68
CA THR A 624 -19.31 11.02 -15.01
C THR A 624 -18.16 10.04 -15.23
N SER A 625 -16.97 10.56 -15.55
CA SER A 625 -15.73 9.80 -15.70
C SER A 625 -14.98 9.76 -14.37
N SER A 626 -14.93 8.59 -13.73
CA SER A 626 -14.24 8.41 -12.45
C SER A 626 -12.72 8.60 -12.55
N SER A 627 -12.13 8.27 -13.70
CA SER A 627 -10.71 8.50 -13.98
C SER A 627 -10.41 9.99 -14.09
N GLU A 628 -11.23 10.74 -14.84
CA GLU A 628 -11.06 12.19 -15.00
C GLU A 628 -11.30 12.92 -13.68
N LEU A 629 -12.34 12.54 -12.93
CA LEU A 629 -12.61 13.14 -11.61
C LEU A 629 -11.42 12.95 -10.66
N THR A 630 -10.79 11.77 -10.70
CA THR A 630 -9.60 11.46 -9.89
C THR A 630 -8.39 12.29 -10.32
N GLU A 631 -8.15 12.39 -11.62
CA GLU A 631 -7.09 13.21 -12.20
C GLU A 631 -7.27 14.69 -11.88
N ALA A 632 -8.51 15.18 -12.00
CA ALA A 632 -8.89 16.55 -11.72
C ALA A 632 -8.68 16.92 -10.26
N ILE A 633 -9.14 16.10 -9.31
CA ILE A 633 -8.97 16.38 -7.88
C ILE A 633 -7.49 16.37 -7.46
N ASN A 634 -6.68 15.44 -7.99
CA ASN A 634 -5.24 15.42 -7.74
C ASN A 634 -4.50 16.61 -8.42
N SER A 635 -5.11 17.23 -9.44
CA SER A 635 -4.53 18.36 -10.18
C SER A 635 -5.08 19.73 -9.74
N MET A 636 -6.18 19.76 -9.00
CA MET A 636 -6.96 20.97 -8.71
C MET A 636 -6.13 22.05 -8.03
N TRP A 637 -5.25 21.67 -7.10
CA TRP A 637 -4.32 22.61 -6.47
C TRP A 637 -3.43 23.34 -7.49
N ASN A 638 -2.88 22.60 -8.45
CA ASN A 638 -2.04 23.18 -9.49
C ASN A 638 -2.87 24.09 -10.41
N TRP A 639 -4.11 23.71 -10.72
CA TRP A 639 -5.00 24.56 -11.52
C TRP A 639 -5.37 25.87 -10.82
N TYR A 640 -5.58 25.87 -9.51
CA TYR A 640 -5.76 27.09 -8.73
C TYR A 640 -4.47 27.91 -8.63
N ARG A 641 -3.33 27.27 -8.33
CA ARG A 641 -2.03 27.94 -8.23
C ARG A 641 -1.59 28.60 -9.53
N ASP A 642 -1.76 27.92 -10.66
CA ASP A 642 -1.27 28.36 -11.96
C ASP A 642 -2.27 29.34 -12.65
N SER A 643 -3.47 29.51 -12.09
CA SER A 643 -4.42 30.54 -12.54
C SER A 643 -3.87 31.95 -12.33
N ARG A 644 -4.22 32.88 -13.23
CA ARG A 644 -3.79 34.29 -13.09
C ARG A 644 -4.61 35.05 -12.05
N VAL A 645 -5.89 34.71 -11.93
CA VAL A 645 -6.81 35.28 -10.96
C VAL A 645 -7.87 34.25 -10.59
N CYS A 646 -8.18 34.17 -9.31
CA CYS A 646 -9.31 33.41 -8.77
C CYS A 646 -10.42 34.37 -8.36
N TYR A 647 -11.59 34.21 -8.98
CA TYR A 647 -12.80 34.94 -8.60
C TYR A 647 -13.56 34.12 -7.56
N ALA A 648 -13.57 34.56 -6.31
CA ALA A 648 -14.36 33.97 -5.24
C ALA A 648 -15.75 34.63 -5.21
N TYR A 649 -16.72 33.99 -5.86
CA TYR A 649 -18.09 34.48 -5.95
C TYR A 649 -18.91 34.04 -4.73
N LEU A 650 -19.38 35.02 -3.96
CA LEU A 650 -20.11 34.84 -2.70
C LEU A 650 -21.60 35.16 -2.91
N GLU A 651 -22.38 34.14 -3.24
CA GLU A 651 -23.82 34.27 -3.53
C GLU A 651 -24.66 34.69 -2.31
N ASP A 652 -24.11 34.57 -1.10
CA ASP A 652 -24.78 34.87 0.16
C ASP A 652 -24.35 36.22 0.79
N VAL A 653 -23.53 37.00 0.09
CA VAL A 653 -23.10 38.34 0.51
C VAL A 653 -23.87 39.40 -0.28
N PRO A 654 -24.73 40.22 0.37
CA PRO A 654 -25.52 41.24 -0.30
C PRO A 654 -24.69 42.39 -0.92
N THR A 655 -25.24 43.01 -1.96
CA THR A 655 -24.73 44.24 -2.60
C THR A 655 -24.59 45.40 -1.60
N ASN A 656 -23.53 46.21 -1.72
CA ASN A 656 -23.28 47.47 -0.99
C ASN A 656 -22.78 47.41 0.47
N GLU A 657 -22.25 46.29 0.93
CA GLU A 657 -21.43 46.27 2.14
C GLU A 657 -20.04 46.90 1.89
N ARG A 658 -19.98 48.21 1.62
CA ARG A 658 -18.72 48.96 1.46
C ARG A 658 -17.92 48.93 2.77
N LEU A 659 -16.63 48.56 2.66
CA LEU A 659 -15.64 48.54 3.74
C LEU A 659 -15.53 49.91 4.45
N TYR A 660 -16.18 50.08 5.60
CA TYR A 660 -15.86 51.15 6.56
C TYR A 660 -15.08 50.54 7.72
N TYR A 661 -13.76 50.68 7.72
CA TYR A 661 -12.94 50.34 8.90
C TYR A 661 -13.38 51.20 10.09
N PRO A 662 -13.62 50.65 11.30
CA PRO A 662 -13.27 49.31 11.80
C PRO A 662 -14.44 48.29 11.77
N LEU A 663 -15.57 48.63 11.14
CA LEU A 663 -16.76 47.80 11.06
C LEU A 663 -16.69 46.90 9.82
N TYR A 664 -16.29 45.66 10.03
CA TYR A 664 -16.29 44.67 8.97
C TYR A 664 -17.70 44.26 8.55
N PRO A 665 -17.93 43.94 7.27
CA PRO A 665 -19.24 43.52 6.80
C PRO A 665 -19.72 42.23 7.47
N GLN A 666 -20.95 42.22 8.01
CA GLN A 666 -21.48 41.02 8.68
C GLN A 666 -21.75 39.91 7.66
N GLY A 667 -22.08 40.24 6.41
CA GLY A 667 -22.30 39.28 5.33
C GLY A 667 -21.05 38.43 5.06
N LEU A 668 -19.89 39.07 4.92
CA LEU A 668 -18.63 38.37 4.60
C LEU A 668 -18.23 37.35 5.68
N THR A 669 -18.31 37.73 6.96
CA THR A 669 -17.92 36.84 8.08
C THR A 669 -18.81 35.60 8.22
N LYS A 670 -20.06 35.68 7.76
CA LYS A 670 -21.06 34.59 7.85
C LYS A 670 -21.17 33.78 6.56
N SER A 671 -20.39 34.12 5.53
CA SER A 671 -20.51 33.44 4.23
C SER A 671 -20.19 31.95 4.33
N ARG A 672 -21.06 31.14 3.73
CA ARG A 672 -20.91 29.67 3.59
C ARG A 672 -19.64 29.31 2.83
N TRP A 673 -19.08 30.21 2.03
CA TRP A 673 -17.83 29.96 1.33
C TRP A 673 -16.69 29.62 2.30
N PHE A 674 -16.62 30.25 3.48
CA PHE A 674 -15.58 29.96 4.47
C PHE A 674 -15.79 28.65 5.24
N THR A 675 -16.99 28.07 5.19
CA THR A 675 -17.31 26.82 5.89
C THR A 675 -17.20 25.60 5.00
N ARG A 676 -17.05 25.74 3.67
CA ARG A 676 -16.90 24.59 2.74
C ARG A 676 -15.46 24.05 2.74
N GLY A 677 -15.29 22.73 2.65
CA GLY A 677 -13.96 22.10 2.63
C GLY A 677 -13.09 22.54 1.44
N TRP A 678 -13.61 22.39 0.21
CA TRP A 678 -12.88 22.65 -1.03
C TRP A 678 -12.37 24.09 -1.18
N THR A 679 -13.12 25.09 -0.70
CA THR A 679 -12.75 26.50 -0.81
C THR A 679 -11.48 26.89 -0.02
N LEU A 680 -10.97 26.02 0.86
CA LEU A 680 -9.72 26.26 1.57
C LEU A 680 -8.53 26.34 0.62
N GLN A 681 -8.40 25.38 -0.29
CA GLN A 681 -7.33 25.40 -1.29
C GLN A 681 -7.56 26.51 -2.33
N GLU A 682 -8.81 26.90 -2.58
CA GLU A 682 -9.17 28.00 -3.49
C GLU A 682 -8.78 29.36 -2.91
N LEU A 683 -8.76 29.48 -1.58
CA LEU A 683 -8.23 30.65 -0.85
C LEU A 683 -6.70 30.71 -0.87
N ILE A 684 -6.05 29.55 -0.72
CA ILE A 684 -4.63 29.42 -0.39
C ILE A 684 -3.77 29.30 -1.66
N ALA A 685 -4.14 28.44 -2.60
CA ALA A 685 -3.30 28.08 -3.73
C ALA A 685 -3.08 29.21 -4.76
N PRO A 686 -4.10 30.00 -5.16
CA PRO A 686 -3.90 31.06 -6.17
C PRO A 686 -2.97 32.17 -5.68
N HIS A 687 -2.28 32.82 -6.63
CA HIS A 687 -1.50 34.02 -6.34
C HIS A 687 -2.39 35.25 -6.05
N GLN A 688 -3.52 35.37 -6.75
CA GLN A 688 -4.47 36.46 -6.62
C GLN A 688 -5.88 35.91 -6.44
N VAL A 689 -6.60 36.40 -5.43
CA VAL A 689 -8.02 36.08 -5.18
C VAL A 689 -8.79 37.38 -5.01
N ILE A 690 -9.88 37.53 -5.75
CA ILE A 690 -10.81 38.67 -5.71
C ILE A 690 -12.15 38.16 -5.19
N PHE A 691 -12.68 38.77 -4.14
CA PHE A 691 -13.97 38.41 -3.56
C PHE A 691 -15.08 39.25 -4.17
N LEU A 692 -16.14 38.61 -4.62
CA LEU A 692 -17.25 39.22 -5.33
C LEU A 692 -18.56 38.91 -4.60
N ALA A 693 -19.42 39.92 -4.45
CA ALA A 693 -20.75 39.75 -3.86
C ALA A 693 -21.73 39.09 -4.83
N GLN A 694 -22.98 38.84 -4.39
CA GLN A 694 -24.02 38.17 -5.17
C GLN A 694 -24.34 38.85 -6.53
N ASP A 695 -24.00 40.13 -6.69
CA ASP A 695 -24.22 40.91 -7.91
C ASP A 695 -22.95 41.15 -8.73
N TRP A 696 -21.87 40.42 -8.45
CA TRP A 696 -20.55 40.58 -9.06
C TRP A 696 -19.82 41.89 -8.69
N SER A 697 -20.28 42.63 -7.67
CA SER A 697 -19.54 43.78 -7.16
C SER A 697 -18.28 43.36 -6.38
N ASP A 698 -17.21 44.14 -6.52
CA ASP A 698 -15.93 43.90 -5.85
C ASP A 698 -16.00 44.21 -4.35
N ILE A 699 -15.73 43.20 -3.52
CA ILE A 699 -15.64 43.32 -2.05
C ILE A 699 -14.20 43.68 -1.65
N GLY A 700 -13.22 43.15 -2.36
CA GLY A 700 -11.80 43.30 -2.08
C GLY A 700 -10.97 42.08 -2.47
N THR A 701 -9.65 42.22 -2.33
CA THR A 701 -8.67 41.16 -2.61
C THR A 701 -8.26 40.42 -1.33
N ARG A 702 -7.66 39.24 -1.48
CA ARG A 702 -7.03 38.52 -0.36
C ARG A 702 -6.03 39.36 0.43
N GLU A 703 -5.29 40.24 -0.24
CA GLU A 703 -4.32 41.12 0.41
C GLU A 703 -5.01 42.24 1.21
N SER A 704 -6.01 42.90 0.63
CA SER A 704 -6.76 43.96 1.31
C SER A 704 -7.62 43.45 2.47
N LEU A 705 -8.03 42.18 2.44
CA LEU A 705 -8.88 41.54 3.45
C LEU A 705 -8.10 40.65 4.43
N ARG A 706 -6.76 40.68 4.42
CA ARG A 706 -5.92 39.73 5.20
C ARG A 706 -6.26 39.63 6.69
N ASP A 707 -6.58 40.76 7.35
CA ASP A 707 -6.80 40.79 8.80
C ASP A 707 -8.14 40.14 9.16
N ILE A 708 -9.20 40.43 8.39
CA ILE A 708 -10.50 39.78 8.56
C ILE A 708 -10.46 38.30 8.14
N LEU A 709 -9.77 37.98 7.04
CA LEU A 709 -9.59 36.60 6.59
C LEU A 709 -8.86 35.76 7.64
N GLY A 710 -7.84 36.33 8.28
CA GLY A 710 -7.14 35.66 9.39
C GLY A 710 -8.07 35.39 10.57
N SER A 711 -8.95 36.33 10.93
CA SER A 711 -9.94 36.14 11.98
C SER A 711 -10.98 35.06 11.65
N ILE A 712 -11.47 35.02 10.40
CA ILE A 712 -12.48 34.04 9.96
C ILE A 712 -11.88 32.64 9.85
N THR A 713 -10.69 32.51 9.25
CA THR A 713 -10.13 31.21 8.86
C THR A 713 -9.16 30.62 9.88
N GLY A 714 -8.60 31.45 10.78
CA GLY A 714 -7.50 31.04 11.66
C GLY A 714 -6.14 30.94 10.95
N ILE A 715 -6.06 31.34 9.67
CA ILE A 715 -4.81 31.43 8.92
C ILE A 715 -4.04 32.67 9.38
N ASP A 716 -2.74 32.52 9.62
CA ASP A 716 -1.89 33.64 10.01
C ASP A 716 -1.88 34.70 8.89
N ARG A 717 -2.16 35.96 9.23
CA ARG A 717 -2.19 37.09 8.28
C ARG A 717 -0.90 37.25 7.45
N THR A 718 0.23 36.79 7.98
CA THR A 718 1.52 36.82 7.27
C THR A 718 1.56 35.88 6.07
N PHE A 719 0.79 34.78 6.10
CA PHE A 719 0.66 33.86 4.97
C PHE A 719 0.09 34.57 3.73
N PHE A 720 -0.88 35.48 3.93
CA PHE A 720 -1.48 36.22 2.81
C PHE A 720 -0.54 37.26 2.18
N LEU A 721 0.62 37.51 2.77
CA LEU A 721 1.66 38.38 2.22
C LEU A 721 2.75 37.61 1.51
N ASP A 722 3.28 36.56 2.14
CA ASP A 722 4.44 35.83 1.59
C ASP A 722 4.08 34.56 0.81
N GLY A 723 2.90 33.98 1.03
CA GLY A 723 2.44 32.73 0.41
C GLY A 723 3.29 31.50 0.75
N ILE A 724 4.15 31.55 1.78
CA ILE A 724 5.14 30.49 2.04
C ILE A 724 4.52 29.39 2.91
N LEU A 725 3.86 28.44 2.25
CA LEU A 725 3.20 27.31 2.90
C LEU A 725 4.14 26.43 3.73
N GLY A 726 5.45 26.42 3.43
CA GLY A 726 6.47 25.65 4.16
C GLY A 726 6.76 26.14 5.59
N LYS A 727 6.36 27.38 5.95
CA LYS A 727 6.55 27.94 7.30
C LYS A 727 5.62 27.33 8.36
N TYR A 728 4.52 26.74 7.93
CA TYR A 728 3.45 26.26 8.80
C TYR A 728 3.55 24.75 8.99
N SER A 729 3.37 24.32 10.23
CA SER A 729 3.36 22.89 10.60
C SER A 729 2.12 22.17 10.05
N ILE A 730 2.13 20.85 10.07
CA ILE A 730 0.95 20.04 9.71
C ILE A 730 -0.24 20.40 10.61
N ALA A 731 -0.04 20.51 11.92
CA ALA A 731 -1.12 20.87 12.86
C ALA A 731 -1.76 22.22 12.52
N GLN A 732 -0.94 23.22 12.14
CA GLN A 732 -1.45 24.52 11.73
C GLN A 732 -2.30 24.42 10.48
N LYS A 733 -1.82 23.72 9.45
CA LYS A 733 -2.56 23.50 8.20
C LYS A 733 -3.86 22.73 8.42
N MET A 734 -3.83 21.69 9.26
CA MET A 734 -5.03 20.92 9.63
C MET A 734 -6.05 21.79 10.40
N SER A 735 -5.58 22.70 11.27
CA SER A 735 -6.47 23.61 11.99
C SER A 735 -7.25 24.56 11.07
N TRP A 736 -6.70 24.92 9.90
CA TRP A 736 -7.38 25.74 8.89
C TRP A 736 -8.56 25.01 8.25
N ALA A 737 -8.55 23.67 8.29
CA ALA A 737 -9.62 22.80 7.81
C ALA A 737 -10.60 22.39 8.93
N ALA A 738 -10.25 22.59 10.20
CA ALA A 738 -10.98 22.02 11.33
C ALA A 738 -12.44 22.50 11.48
N ARG A 739 -12.75 23.73 11.03
CA ARG A 739 -14.10 24.31 11.08
C ARG A 739 -14.89 24.15 9.76
N ARG A 740 -14.34 23.43 8.79
CA ARG A 740 -14.94 23.26 7.46
C ARG A 740 -15.73 21.97 7.37
N VAL A 741 -16.77 22.00 6.54
CA VAL A 741 -17.75 20.94 6.33
C VAL A 741 -17.75 20.53 4.86
N THR A 742 -17.86 19.23 4.61
CA THR A 742 -17.97 18.63 3.29
C THR A 742 -19.27 17.86 3.14
N THR A 743 -19.76 17.74 1.91
CA THR A 743 -21.01 16.99 1.63
C THR A 743 -20.79 15.49 1.78
N ARG A 744 -19.66 14.98 1.26
CA ARG A 744 -19.20 13.61 1.49
C ARG A 744 -18.16 13.59 2.59
N ILE A 745 -18.18 12.56 3.42
CA ILE A 745 -17.24 12.43 4.54
C ILE A 745 -15.80 12.25 4.03
N GLU A 746 -15.59 11.61 2.89
CA GLU A 746 -14.26 11.40 2.29
C GLU A 746 -13.65 12.69 1.74
N ASP A 747 -14.49 13.64 1.30
CA ASP A 747 -14.03 14.92 0.79
C ASP A 747 -13.30 15.74 1.86
N GLN A 748 -13.50 15.45 3.16
CA GLN A 748 -12.72 16.05 4.24
C GLN A 748 -11.22 15.79 4.10
N ALA A 749 -10.85 14.70 3.42
CA ALA A 749 -9.48 14.33 3.10
C ALA A 749 -9.10 14.84 1.70
N TYR A 750 -9.95 14.60 0.70
CA TYR A 750 -9.63 14.91 -0.70
C TYR A 750 -9.45 16.41 -0.96
N CYS A 751 -10.17 17.27 -0.25
CA CYS A 751 -9.99 18.72 -0.35
C CYS A 751 -8.66 19.23 0.21
N LEU A 752 -7.89 18.39 0.91
CA LEU A 752 -6.62 18.75 1.55
C LEU A 752 -5.39 18.20 0.81
N LEU A 753 -5.58 17.38 -0.23
CA LEU A 753 -4.48 16.76 -0.99
C LEU A 753 -3.46 17.79 -1.48
N GLY A 754 -3.96 18.85 -2.11
CA GLY A 754 -3.15 19.98 -2.57
C GLY A 754 -2.38 20.69 -1.45
N LEU A 755 -3.05 20.96 -0.34
CA LEU A 755 -2.49 21.69 0.80
C LEU A 755 -1.29 20.96 1.41
N PHE A 756 -1.30 19.62 1.37
CA PHE A 756 -0.20 18.79 1.86
C PHE A 756 0.72 18.26 0.76
N GLY A 757 0.44 18.60 -0.50
CA GLY A 757 1.19 18.08 -1.65
C GLY A 757 1.19 16.56 -1.70
N VAL A 758 0.05 15.94 -1.44
CA VAL A 758 -0.18 14.49 -1.44
C VAL A 758 -1.04 14.11 -2.63
N ASN A 759 -0.74 12.96 -3.24
CA ASN A 759 -1.60 12.34 -4.26
C ASN A 759 -2.02 10.96 -3.75
N MET A 760 -3.31 10.65 -3.82
CA MET A 760 -3.84 9.33 -3.44
C MET A 760 -5.10 9.00 -4.24
N PRO A 761 -5.42 7.70 -4.46
CA PRO A 761 -6.66 7.29 -5.11
C PRO A 761 -7.91 7.71 -4.33
N LEU A 762 -8.93 8.21 -5.03
CA LEU A 762 -10.21 8.56 -4.45
C LEU A 762 -11.10 7.32 -4.36
N LEU A 763 -11.34 6.83 -3.15
CA LEU A 763 -12.27 5.73 -2.88
C LEU A 763 -13.50 6.30 -2.16
N TYR A 764 -14.53 6.68 -2.91
CA TYR A 764 -15.80 7.08 -2.31
C TYR A 764 -16.53 5.84 -1.75
N GLY A 765 -16.97 5.91 -0.48
CA GLY A 765 -17.55 4.81 0.26
C GLY A 765 -16.68 4.29 1.42
N GLU A 766 -15.43 4.76 1.54
CA GLU A 766 -14.52 4.34 2.63
C GLU A 766 -14.71 5.11 3.95
N GLY A 767 -15.55 6.15 3.97
CA GLY A 767 -15.89 6.87 5.20
C GLY A 767 -14.71 7.66 5.79
N GLU A 768 -14.52 7.54 7.11
CA GLU A 768 -13.41 8.20 7.85
C GLU A 768 -12.01 7.67 7.45
N MET A 769 -11.94 6.51 6.78
CA MET A 769 -10.67 5.92 6.34
C MET A 769 -9.92 6.81 5.33
N ALA A 770 -10.62 7.63 4.55
CA ALA A 770 -10.01 8.55 3.61
C ALA A 770 -9.07 9.54 4.32
N PHE A 771 -9.47 10.06 5.49
CA PHE A 771 -8.67 11.01 6.26
C PHE A 771 -7.50 10.36 6.98
N LEU A 772 -7.64 9.09 7.38
CA LEU A 772 -6.53 8.30 7.91
C LEU A 772 -5.47 8.06 6.83
N ARG A 773 -5.87 7.63 5.63
CA ARG A 773 -4.96 7.45 4.49
C ARG A 773 -4.26 8.76 4.10
N LEU A 774 -4.95 9.90 4.17
CA LEU A 774 -4.31 11.20 3.97
C LEU A 774 -3.17 11.40 4.99
N GLN A 775 -3.40 11.14 6.27
CA GLN A 775 -2.36 11.28 7.30
C GLN A 775 -1.19 10.31 7.06
N GLU A 776 -1.45 9.07 6.64
CA GLU A 776 -0.40 8.12 6.26
C GLU A 776 0.46 8.64 5.10
N GLU A 777 -0.17 9.17 4.05
CA GLU A 777 0.54 9.73 2.90
C GLU A 777 1.32 11.00 3.26
N ILE A 778 0.81 11.83 4.17
CA ILE A 778 1.56 12.96 4.74
C ILE A 778 2.82 12.43 5.46
N MET A 779 2.67 11.43 6.31
CA MET A 779 3.77 10.82 7.06
C MET A 779 4.81 10.13 6.16
N ARG A 780 4.43 9.65 4.96
CA ARG A 780 5.41 9.14 3.98
C ARG A 780 6.32 10.25 3.41
N ARG A 781 5.89 11.51 3.46
CA ARG A 781 6.58 12.65 2.83
C ARG A 781 7.28 13.57 3.83
N THR A 782 6.85 13.58 5.09
CA THR A 782 7.38 14.50 6.12
C THR A 782 7.48 13.83 7.49
N ASP A 783 8.49 14.26 8.25
CA ASP A 783 8.81 13.88 9.63
C ASP A 783 8.19 14.84 10.67
N ASP A 784 7.30 15.73 10.25
CA ASP A 784 6.66 16.71 11.13
C ASP A 784 5.70 16.01 12.12
N GLN A 785 6.16 15.86 13.36
CA GLN A 785 5.42 15.21 14.45
C GLN A 785 4.20 16.02 14.94
N THR A 786 3.98 17.25 14.44
CA THR A 786 2.76 17.99 14.75
C THR A 786 1.49 17.30 14.23
N ILE A 787 1.60 16.35 13.30
CA ILE A 787 0.46 15.52 12.88
C ILE A 787 -0.18 14.73 14.04
N PHE A 788 0.56 14.50 15.13
CA PHE A 788 0.04 13.84 16.33
C PHE A 788 -0.54 14.83 17.34
N ALA A 789 -0.38 16.13 17.14
CA ALA A 789 -0.88 17.16 18.04
C ALA A 789 -2.34 17.48 17.70
N TRP A 790 -3.26 16.63 18.16
CA TRP A 790 -4.71 16.78 17.98
C TRP A 790 -5.46 16.34 19.26
N THR A 791 -6.70 16.79 19.44
CA THR A 791 -7.56 16.47 20.60
C THR A 791 -9.00 16.18 20.14
N ARG A 792 -9.72 15.26 20.80
CA ARG A 792 -11.13 14.99 20.50
C ARG A 792 -12.04 15.51 21.62
N PRO A 793 -13.08 16.33 21.33
CA PRO A 793 -14.00 16.86 22.35
C PRO A 793 -14.97 15.83 22.94
N ASP A 794 -15.39 14.81 22.16
CA ASP A 794 -16.43 13.85 22.58
C ASP A 794 -15.86 12.61 23.29
N THR A 795 -16.42 12.31 24.47
CA THR A 795 -15.92 11.40 25.51
C THR A 795 -16.23 9.90 25.31
N ALA A 796 -16.59 9.42 24.12
CA ALA A 796 -17.21 8.10 24.02
C ALA A 796 -16.36 6.92 23.48
N PHE A 797 -15.28 7.09 22.70
CA PHE A 797 -14.60 5.93 22.08
C PHE A 797 -13.09 6.07 21.87
N ASN A 798 -12.36 4.97 22.12
CA ASN A 798 -10.93 4.83 21.81
C ASN A 798 -10.70 5.15 20.33
N THR A 799 -9.85 6.15 20.11
CA THR A 799 -9.42 6.58 18.78
C THR A 799 -7.98 6.20 18.60
N GLY A 800 -7.62 5.99 17.35
CA GLY A 800 -6.30 5.59 16.97
C GLY A 800 -5.21 6.58 17.33
N PHE A 801 -3.98 6.23 16.96
CA PHE A 801 -2.85 7.15 17.03
C PHE A 801 -3.05 8.37 16.11
N LEU A 802 -3.71 8.17 14.97
CA LEU A 802 -4.06 9.18 13.98
C LEU A 802 -5.47 9.76 14.23
N ALA A 803 -5.67 11.01 13.82
CA ALA A 803 -6.93 11.71 14.02
C ALA A 803 -8.04 11.15 13.11
N PRO A 804 -9.30 11.04 13.57
CA PRO A 804 -10.41 10.60 12.73
C PRO A 804 -10.90 11.68 11.74
N SER A 805 -10.67 12.96 12.03
CA SER A 805 -11.10 14.08 11.18
C SER A 805 -10.24 15.34 11.38
N PRO A 806 -10.23 16.29 10.43
CA PRO A 806 -9.55 17.58 10.59
C PRO A 806 -10.04 18.38 11.81
N ALA A 807 -11.31 18.20 12.22
CA ALA A 807 -11.90 18.89 13.37
C ALA A 807 -11.11 18.68 14.67
N CYS A 808 -10.42 17.54 14.79
CA CYS A 808 -9.57 17.23 15.93
C CYS A 808 -8.35 18.17 16.10
N PHE A 809 -7.99 18.93 15.05
CA PHE A 809 -6.88 19.88 15.08
C PHE A 809 -7.32 21.33 15.38
N GLY A 810 -8.60 21.57 15.72
CA GLY A 810 -9.13 22.92 15.94
C GLY A 810 -8.36 23.75 16.98
N SER A 811 -7.82 23.11 18.01
CA SER A 811 -7.00 23.72 19.07
C SER A 811 -5.50 23.81 18.74
N SER A 812 -5.08 23.26 17.60
CA SER A 812 -3.67 22.99 17.28
C SER A 812 -3.06 24.03 16.33
N GLY A 813 -3.81 25.08 15.98
CA GLY A 813 -3.38 26.15 15.06
C GLY A 813 -2.20 27.00 15.52
N ARG A 814 -1.79 26.82 16.78
CA ARG A 814 -0.70 27.55 17.42
C ARG A 814 0.54 26.67 17.69
N ILE A 815 0.51 25.41 17.26
CA ILE A 815 1.60 24.44 17.48
C ILE A 815 2.59 24.51 16.32
N LYS A 816 3.83 24.90 16.62
CA LYS A 816 4.89 25.07 15.62
C LYS A 816 5.84 23.88 15.65
N ARG A 817 6.31 23.47 14.48
CA ARG A 817 7.37 22.46 14.36
C ARG A 817 8.63 22.99 15.04
N SER A 818 9.31 22.12 15.78
CA SER A 818 10.64 22.40 16.32
C SER A 818 11.67 21.55 15.56
N VAL A 819 12.94 21.96 15.59
CA VAL A 819 14.03 21.23 14.93
C VAL A 819 14.73 20.40 16.01
N LEU A 820 14.85 19.09 15.80
CA LEU A 820 15.72 18.25 16.63
C LEU A 820 17.17 18.48 16.21
N SER A 821 18.07 18.43 17.19
CA SER A 821 19.52 18.50 16.97
C SER A 821 20.07 17.28 16.23
N GLU A 822 19.36 16.15 16.32
CA GLU A 822 19.77 14.88 15.73
C GLU A 822 18.77 14.41 14.65
N PRO A 823 19.24 13.87 13.51
CA PRO A 823 18.38 13.32 12.48
C PRO A 823 17.72 12.03 12.96
N VAL A 824 16.39 11.96 12.83
CA VAL A 824 15.57 10.83 13.26
C VAL A 824 15.23 9.95 12.05
N PRO A 825 15.20 8.60 12.19
CA PRO A 825 14.75 7.72 11.12
C PRO A 825 13.32 8.05 10.65
N PRO A 826 13.01 7.87 9.35
CA PRO A 826 11.66 8.08 8.83
C PRO A 826 10.66 7.07 9.43
N TYR A 827 9.38 7.44 9.45
CA TYR A 827 8.31 6.54 9.91
C TYR A 827 8.28 5.26 9.07
N ALA A 828 8.13 4.11 9.71
CA ALA A 828 7.96 2.82 9.04
C ALA A 828 6.58 2.24 9.32
N PHE A 829 5.80 2.05 8.26
CA PHE A 829 4.50 1.39 8.32
C PHE A 829 4.71 -0.13 8.26
N THR A 830 4.29 -0.82 9.31
CA THR A 830 4.38 -2.28 9.42
C THR A 830 2.98 -2.88 9.53
N ASN A 831 2.86 -4.18 9.29
CA ASN A 831 1.62 -4.92 9.55
C ASN A 831 1.25 -4.98 11.05
N GLN A 832 2.11 -4.51 11.95
CA GLN A 832 1.83 -4.40 13.39
C GLN A 832 1.47 -2.97 13.84
N GLY A 833 1.62 -1.98 12.96
CA GLY A 833 1.37 -0.56 13.25
C GLY A 833 2.51 0.36 12.80
N ILE A 834 2.62 1.54 13.42
CA ILE A 834 3.55 2.59 13.02
C ILE A 834 4.80 2.54 13.90
N GLN A 835 5.96 2.30 13.30
CA GLN A 835 7.25 2.42 13.99
C GLN A 835 7.75 3.87 13.86
N ILE A 836 8.00 4.50 15.01
CA ILE A 836 8.44 5.89 15.14
C ILE A 836 9.56 6.00 16.18
N SER A 837 10.54 6.86 15.91
CA SER A 837 11.53 7.27 16.91
C SER A 837 11.11 8.58 17.55
N ILE A 838 10.88 8.56 18.87
CA ILE A 838 10.33 9.68 19.64
C ILE A 838 10.97 9.74 21.03
N GLN A 839 11.04 10.92 21.63
CA GLN A 839 11.53 11.10 22.99
C GLN A 839 10.48 10.59 23.97
N ILE A 840 10.86 9.67 24.85
CA ILE A 840 9.97 9.01 25.80
C ILE A 840 10.45 9.26 27.22
N MET A 841 9.50 9.59 28.09
CA MET A 841 9.68 9.61 29.54
C MET A 841 8.91 8.44 30.16
N HIS A 842 9.66 7.53 30.79
CA HIS A 842 9.12 6.35 31.50
C HIS A 842 8.78 6.69 32.96
N GLU A 843 7.93 5.86 33.56
CA GLU A 843 7.28 6.01 34.88
C GLU A 843 8.12 6.71 35.98
N GLY A 844 7.55 7.76 36.57
CA GLY A 844 8.06 8.49 37.73
C GLY A 844 7.01 9.45 38.31
N LYS A 845 7.11 9.82 39.59
CA LYS A 845 6.25 10.86 40.22
C LYS A 845 6.61 12.23 39.63
N PHE A 846 6.03 12.59 38.50
CA PHE A 846 6.25 13.90 37.89
C PHE A 846 5.11 14.85 38.26
N GLN A 847 5.44 15.95 38.94
CA GLN A 847 4.54 17.11 39.03
C GLN A 847 4.63 17.89 37.73
N LEU A 848 3.86 17.47 36.72
CA LEU A 848 3.67 18.29 35.54
C LEU A 848 2.55 19.29 35.84
N PRO A 849 2.76 20.61 35.64
CA PRO A 849 1.66 21.55 35.63
C PRO A 849 0.77 21.18 34.45
N PHE A 850 -0.29 20.42 34.72
CA PHE A 850 -1.36 20.21 33.76
C PHE A 850 -1.89 21.60 33.41
N ALA A 851 -1.70 22.01 32.17
CA ALA A 851 -2.45 23.11 31.59
C ALA A 851 -3.64 22.47 30.89
N PRO A 852 -4.80 22.28 31.54
CA PRO A 852 -6.04 22.16 30.81
C PRO A 852 -6.28 23.53 30.20
N HIS A 853 -5.61 23.86 29.09
CA HIS A 853 -5.89 25.11 28.39
C HIS A 853 -7.16 24.94 27.55
N TYR A 854 -8.28 24.90 28.26
CA TYR A 854 -9.51 25.60 27.94
C TYR A 854 -9.42 26.97 28.64
N GLU A 855 -8.86 27.98 28.00
CA GLU A 855 -9.14 29.35 28.43
C GLU A 855 -10.48 29.76 27.81
N GLY A 856 -11.53 29.46 28.57
CA GLY A 856 -12.93 29.73 28.30
C GLY A 856 -13.81 28.98 29.31
N ASP A 857 -13.82 29.48 30.55
CA ASP A 857 -14.72 29.15 31.68
C ASP A 857 -14.59 27.79 32.39
N ILE A 858 -13.69 27.70 33.38
CA ILE A 858 -13.91 26.83 34.56
C ILE A 858 -13.66 27.65 35.83
N LYS A 859 -14.73 27.98 36.57
CA LYS A 859 -14.64 28.50 37.94
C LYS A 859 -14.31 27.35 38.87
N SER A 860 -13.25 27.48 39.66
CA SER A 860 -12.87 26.54 40.71
C SER A 860 -14.01 26.41 41.73
N ALA A 861 -14.63 25.24 41.80
CA ALA A 861 -15.51 24.90 42.92
C ALA A 861 -14.65 24.50 44.13
N GLY A 862 -14.66 25.34 45.17
CA GLY A 862 -14.50 24.92 46.57
C GLY A 862 -13.25 24.14 46.99
N GLY A 863 -12.04 24.63 46.74
CA GLY A 863 -10.88 24.24 47.56
C GLY A 863 -10.37 22.79 47.45
N VAL A 864 -10.86 21.98 46.51
CA VAL A 864 -10.38 20.61 46.32
C VAL A 864 -9.01 20.60 45.63
N GLN A 865 -7.98 20.10 46.32
CA GLN A 865 -6.63 19.95 45.79
C GLN A 865 -6.51 18.65 45.00
N PHE A 866 -6.36 18.72 43.68
CA PHE A 866 -6.19 17.53 42.84
C PHE A 866 -4.71 17.23 42.62
N THR A 867 -4.25 16.09 43.13
CA THR A 867 -2.87 15.60 42.91
C THR A 867 -2.92 14.35 42.04
N PHE A 868 -2.57 14.47 40.76
CA PHE A 868 -2.50 13.33 39.84
C PHE A 868 -1.06 12.81 39.76
N SER A 869 -0.85 11.54 40.09
CA SER A 869 0.39 10.83 39.79
C SER A 869 0.11 9.84 38.66
N PRO A 870 0.28 10.21 37.38
CA PRO A 870 0.03 9.27 36.31
C PRO A 870 1.11 8.17 36.33
N VAL A 871 0.68 6.92 36.47
CA VAL A 871 1.49 5.75 36.14
C VAL A 871 1.34 5.52 34.63
N GLY A 872 2.24 6.10 33.83
CA GLY A 872 2.26 5.88 32.39
C GLY A 872 3.36 6.64 31.65
N THR A 873 3.46 6.40 30.35
CA THR A 873 4.56 6.86 29.50
C THR A 873 4.18 8.12 28.75
N ILE A 874 5.04 9.15 28.73
CA ILE A 874 4.80 10.38 27.94
C ILE A 874 5.76 10.39 26.74
N ALA A 875 5.21 10.51 25.54
CA ALA A 875 6.00 10.74 24.33
C ALA A 875 6.00 12.23 23.98
N ILE A 876 7.19 12.81 23.92
CA ILE A 876 7.41 14.23 23.63
C ILE A 876 7.54 14.42 22.12
N LEU A 877 6.60 15.15 21.55
CA LEU A 877 6.59 15.51 20.14
C LEU A 877 7.65 16.58 19.85
N ASN A 878 8.20 16.53 18.65
CA ASN A 878 9.13 17.54 18.15
C ASN A 878 8.42 18.84 17.71
N CYS A 879 7.65 19.43 18.62
CA CYS A 879 6.94 20.67 18.39
C CYS A 879 6.80 21.47 19.69
N VAL A 880 6.46 22.75 19.53
CA VAL A 880 6.28 23.70 20.63
C VAL A 880 4.94 24.41 20.54
N ASN A 881 4.38 24.76 21.69
CA ASN A 881 3.23 25.64 21.79
C ASN A 881 3.66 27.12 21.75
N GLU A 882 2.71 28.04 21.89
CA GLU A 882 2.98 29.49 21.87
C GLU A 882 3.91 29.99 22.97
N LYS A 883 3.91 29.30 24.12
CA LYS A 883 4.77 29.60 25.25
C LYS A 883 6.20 29.05 25.04
N GLY A 884 6.47 28.37 23.93
CA GLY A 884 7.76 27.75 23.62
C GLY A 884 8.01 26.43 24.35
N HIS A 885 7.03 25.89 25.06
CA HIS A 885 7.13 24.59 25.73
C HIS A 885 6.93 23.45 24.75
N ARG A 886 7.56 22.29 25.00
CA ARG A 886 7.37 21.08 24.19
C ARG A 886 5.95 20.54 24.38
N VAL A 887 5.43 19.87 23.35
CA VAL A 887 4.13 19.21 23.41
C VAL A 887 4.34 17.72 23.61
N GLY A 888 3.66 17.11 24.58
CA GLY A 888 3.68 15.68 24.86
C GLY A 888 2.32 15.03 24.64
N ILE A 889 2.34 13.73 24.34
CA ILE A 889 1.16 12.87 24.27
C ILE A 889 1.33 11.70 25.25
N PHE A 890 0.22 11.28 25.86
CA PHE A 890 0.23 10.15 26.78
C PHE A 890 0.12 8.82 26.03
N MET A 891 0.91 7.84 26.47
CA MET A 891 0.96 6.49 25.90
C MET A 891 0.88 5.42 26.99
N ASP A 892 0.11 4.38 26.73
CA ASP A 892 0.07 3.14 27.50
C ASP A 892 0.94 2.08 26.81
N SER A 893 1.60 1.24 27.60
CA SER A 893 2.50 0.18 27.12
C SER A 893 1.87 -1.19 27.34
N ALA A 894 1.71 -1.98 26.28
CA ALA A 894 1.34 -3.38 26.44
C ALA A 894 2.56 -4.16 26.93
N LYS A 895 2.54 -4.54 28.22
CA LYS A 895 3.63 -5.26 28.92
C LYS A 895 4.14 -6.50 28.18
N GLU A 896 3.34 -7.13 27.33
CA GLU A 896 3.68 -8.35 26.58
C GLU A 896 4.20 -8.11 25.15
N SER A 897 3.84 -7.02 24.47
CA SER A 897 4.09 -6.85 23.02
C SER A 897 5.10 -5.77 22.64
N ARG A 898 5.66 -5.01 23.59
CA ARG A 898 6.48 -3.80 23.34
C ARG A 898 5.79 -2.77 22.41
N ALA A 899 4.47 -2.86 22.26
CA ALA A 899 3.67 -1.91 21.50
C ALA A 899 3.07 -0.85 22.42
N TYR A 900 3.11 0.39 21.96
CA TYR A 900 2.52 1.53 22.66
C TYR A 900 1.20 1.93 22.02
N TYR A 901 0.28 2.47 22.81
CA TYR A 901 -1.01 2.96 22.37
C TYR A 901 -1.24 4.35 22.92
N ARG A 902 -1.72 5.27 22.09
CA ARG A 902 -2.06 6.62 22.55
C ARG A 902 -3.31 6.59 23.42
N CYS A 903 -3.28 7.24 24.57
CA CYS A 903 -4.45 7.43 25.42
C CYS A 903 -4.94 8.86 25.27
N ASN A 904 -6.02 9.05 24.52
CA ASN A 904 -6.56 10.39 24.29
C ASN A 904 -7.69 10.78 25.26
N HIS A 905 -8.11 9.86 26.15
CA HIS A 905 -9.36 9.98 26.91
C HIS A 905 -9.31 10.84 28.18
N SER A 906 -8.13 11.14 28.72
CA SER A 906 -8.04 11.70 30.07
C SER A 906 -7.21 12.97 30.20
N PHE A 907 -6.30 13.25 29.27
CA PHE A 907 -5.23 14.24 29.50
C PHE A 907 -4.88 15.14 28.31
N GLY A 908 -5.44 14.90 27.12
CA GLY A 908 -5.18 15.72 25.93
C GLY A 908 -3.69 15.87 25.57
N LEU A 909 -3.31 17.05 25.07
CA LEU A 909 -1.92 17.43 24.82
C LEU A 909 -1.29 17.99 26.11
N VAL A 910 -0.11 17.49 26.45
CA VAL A 910 0.61 17.91 27.67
C VAL A 910 1.65 18.97 27.31
N SER A 911 1.73 20.06 28.08
CA SER A 911 2.82 21.02 27.95
C SER A 911 3.99 20.57 28.83
N VAL A 912 5.13 20.25 28.21
CA VAL A 912 6.35 19.80 28.89
C VAL A 912 7.37 20.94 28.91
N PRO A 913 7.74 21.48 30.10
CA PRO A 913 8.79 22.49 30.20
C PRO A 913 10.12 21.96 29.66
N THR A 914 10.90 22.81 29.00
CA THR A 914 12.17 22.43 28.35
C THR A 914 13.17 21.77 29.32
N GLN A 915 13.15 22.16 30.59
CA GLN A 915 14.00 21.58 31.63
C GLN A 915 13.67 20.11 31.93
N THR A 916 12.41 19.70 31.78
CA THR A 916 11.97 18.31 32.00
C THR A 916 12.31 17.42 30.81
N VAL A 917 12.43 18.00 29.60
CA VAL A 917 12.73 17.29 28.35
C VAL A 917 14.10 16.61 28.39
N THR A 918 15.07 17.14 29.16
CA THR A 918 16.41 16.54 29.27
C THR A 918 16.39 15.17 29.94
N GLN A 919 15.31 14.81 30.63
CA GLN A 919 15.12 13.50 31.25
C GLN A 919 14.51 12.47 30.26
N ALA A 920 14.06 12.92 29.08
CA ALA A 920 13.48 12.06 28.08
C ALA A 920 14.55 11.38 27.22
N LYS A 921 14.33 10.11 26.89
CA LYS A 921 15.24 9.31 26.07
C LYS A 921 14.64 9.09 24.69
N LEU A 922 15.44 9.30 23.64
CA LEU A 922 15.02 8.98 22.28
C LEU A 922 14.96 7.46 22.10
N GLU A 923 13.76 6.93 21.82
CA GLU A 923 13.55 5.50 21.63
C GLU A 923 12.73 5.23 20.35
N SER A 924 13.09 4.17 19.63
CA SER A 924 12.28 3.66 18.53
C SER A 924 11.21 2.74 19.08
N ILE A 925 9.95 3.17 19.00
CA ILE A 925 8.80 2.41 19.48
C ILE A 925 7.92 1.96 18.34
N LEU A 926 7.21 0.86 18.57
CA LEU A 926 6.11 0.41 17.73
C LEU A 926 4.81 0.89 18.35
N ILE A 927 4.00 1.57 17.56
CA ILE A 927 2.66 2.00 17.95
C ILE A 927 1.68 1.00 17.33
N GLY A 928 1.08 0.16 18.17
CA GLY A 928 0.37 -1.05 17.75
C GLY A 928 -1.05 -0.81 17.22
N ALA A 929 -1.52 -1.70 16.33
CA ALA A 929 -2.94 -1.91 15.99
C ALA A 929 -3.51 -3.05 16.86
N ASN A 930 -4.66 -2.88 17.52
CA ASN A 930 -4.99 -3.66 18.74
C ASN A 930 -6.03 -4.79 18.58
N LYS A 931 -5.95 -5.61 17.50
CA LYS A 931 -6.36 -7.04 17.35
C LYS A 931 -6.68 -7.37 15.87
N LEU A 932 -6.62 -8.65 15.49
CA LEU A 932 -6.69 -9.14 14.10
C LEU A 932 -8.09 -9.56 13.62
N ASP A 933 -9.10 -9.61 14.51
CA ASP A 933 -10.39 -10.29 14.24
C ASP A 933 -11.62 -9.37 14.22
N ASP A 934 -11.44 -8.05 14.22
CA ASP A 934 -12.55 -7.10 14.18
C ASP A 934 -12.21 -6.02 13.15
N GLU A 935 -12.98 -5.94 12.07
CA GLU A 935 -12.75 -5.03 10.93
C GLU A 935 -12.79 -3.54 11.33
N ARG A 936 -13.17 -3.22 12.58
CA ARG A 936 -13.07 -1.88 13.19
C ARG A 936 -11.85 -1.67 14.10
N SER A 937 -10.98 -2.65 14.27
CA SER A 937 -9.98 -2.71 15.37
C SER A 937 -8.56 -2.25 15.07
N LEU A 938 -8.33 -1.48 13.99
CA LEU A 938 -7.09 -0.71 13.92
C LEU A 938 -6.94 0.26 15.11
N TRP A 939 -8.05 0.65 15.76
CA TRP A 939 -8.10 1.85 16.58
C TRP A 939 -8.97 1.79 17.85
N GLN A 940 -9.40 0.61 18.30
CA GLN A 940 -10.17 0.47 19.53
C GLN A 940 -9.55 -0.57 20.46
N ARG A 941 -9.23 -0.17 21.70
CA ARG A 941 -9.45 -1.08 22.82
C ARG A 941 -10.87 -0.84 23.29
N ALA A 942 -11.70 -1.87 23.36
CA ALA A 942 -12.72 -1.86 24.40
C ALA A 942 -11.96 -2.19 25.70
N HIS A 943 -11.56 -1.17 26.46
CA HIS A 943 -11.36 -1.40 27.88
C HIS A 943 -12.75 -1.49 28.49
N SER A 944 -12.97 -2.41 29.41
CA SER A 944 -14.17 -2.40 30.25
C SER A 944 -14.11 -1.15 31.13
N SER A 945 -14.59 -0.03 30.60
CA SER A 945 -14.85 1.18 31.37
C SER A 945 -16.02 0.86 32.29
N HIS A 946 -15.79 0.98 33.59
CA HIS A 946 -16.86 0.95 34.58
C HIS A 946 -17.17 2.40 34.90
N HIS A 947 -18.45 2.75 34.85
CA HIS A 947 -18.93 4.07 35.18
C HIS A 947 -19.49 4.01 36.59
N VAL A 948 -18.88 4.70 37.54
CA VAL A 948 -19.40 4.75 38.91
C VAL A 948 -20.01 6.13 39.08
N VAL A 949 -21.32 6.16 39.29
CA VAL A 949 -22.01 7.39 39.64
C VAL A 949 -22.11 7.40 41.15
N VAL A 950 -21.41 8.34 41.77
CA VAL A 950 -21.59 8.59 43.20
C VAL A 950 -22.61 9.71 43.31
N LYS A 951 -23.72 9.44 43.99
CA LYS A 951 -24.70 10.46 44.33
C LYS A 951 -24.39 10.93 45.75
N PRO A 952 -23.55 11.97 45.95
CA PRO A 952 -23.47 12.58 47.27
C PRO A 952 -24.86 13.12 47.63
N LEU A 953 -25.26 13.01 48.89
CA LEU A 953 -26.49 13.60 49.39
C LEU A 953 -26.54 15.09 49.02
N PRO A 954 -27.71 15.65 48.67
CA PRO A 954 -27.90 17.09 48.61
C PRO A 954 -28.04 17.61 50.05
N LEU A 955 -27.00 17.44 50.87
CA LEU A 955 -26.90 18.10 52.16
C LEU A 955 -25.94 19.28 52.00
N PRO A 956 -26.38 20.53 52.26
CA PRO A 956 -25.57 21.73 52.03
C PRO A 956 -24.21 21.79 52.75
N ASN A 957 -23.92 20.87 53.68
CA ASN A 957 -22.75 20.91 54.56
C ASN A 957 -21.92 19.60 54.60
N TYR A 958 -22.22 18.58 53.79
CA TYR A 958 -21.46 17.33 53.78
C TYR A 958 -20.97 16.99 52.36
N GLY A 959 -19.95 17.72 51.92
CA GLY A 959 -19.14 17.32 50.77
C GLY A 959 -18.08 16.30 51.21
N PHE A 960 -17.70 15.36 50.34
CA PHE A 960 -16.54 14.52 50.61
C PHE A 960 -15.26 15.35 50.47
N ASP A 961 -14.39 15.32 51.48
CA ASP A 961 -13.08 15.96 51.44
C ASP A 961 -12.14 15.24 50.47
N SER A 962 -12.25 13.92 50.38
CA SER A 962 -11.50 13.13 49.41
C SER A 962 -12.22 11.86 48.96
N ILE A 963 -11.99 11.49 47.70
CA ILE A 963 -12.43 10.23 47.10
C ILE A 963 -11.19 9.53 46.54
N SER A 964 -10.95 8.30 46.96
CA SER A 964 -9.76 7.51 46.58
C SER A 964 -10.14 6.10 46.12
N VAL A 965 -9.43 5.57 45.12
CA VAL A 965 -9.63 4.20 44.62
C VAL A 965 -8.35 3.39 44.69
N PHE A 966 -8.49 2.14 45.13
CA PHE A 966 -7.39 1.22 45.36
C PHE A 966 -7.59 -0.09 44.57
N PRO A 967 -6.49 -0.75 44.15
CA PRO A 967 -6.53 -2.11 43.62
C PRO A 967 -7.13 -3.10 44.63
N PRO A 968 -7.77 -4.19 44.16
CA PRO A 968 -8.43 -5.18 45.02
C PRO A 968 -7.45 -5.93 45.94
N ASP A 969 -6.19 -6.09 45.52
CA ASP A 969 -5.17 -6.84 46.25
C ASP A 969 -4.47 -6.00 47.36
N SER A 970 -4.85 -4.73 47.56
CA SER A 970 -4.23 -3.80 48.52
C SER A 970 -5.22 -3.35 49.61
N TRP A 971 -4.91 -3.65 50.87
CA TRP A 971 -5.72 -3.22 52.03
C TRP A 971 -5.43 -1.77 52.40
N VAL A 972 -6.50 -1.01 52.62
CA VAL A 972 -6.46 0.46 52.79
C VAL A 972 -5.80 0.83 54.12
N THR A 973 -4.57 1.32 54.03
CA THR A 973 -3.86 2.03 55.10
C THR A 973 -3.39 3.38 54.55
N GLU A 974 -3.13 4.38 55.40
CA GLU A 974 -2.69 5.72 54.91
C GLU A 974 -1.43 5.67 54.03
N ASP A 975 -0.59 4.64 54.20
CA ASP A 975 0.65 4.42 53.44
C ASP A 975 0.46 3.64 52.12
N SER A 976 -0.73 3.11 51.86
CA SER A 976 -1.01 2.41 50.61
C SER A 976 -1.17 3.44 49.48
N GLY A 977 -0.15 3.58 48.63
CA GLY A 977 -0.11 4.55 47.53
C GLY A 977 -1.22 4.35 46.50
N GLY A 978 -2.42 4.87 46.81
CA GLY A 978 -3.61 4.77 45.98
C GLY A 978 -3.51 5.53 44.66
N TYR A 979 -4.39 5.17 43.72
CA TYR A 979 -4.51 5.88 42.45
C TYR A 979 -5.62 6.92 42.56
N SER A 980 -5.26 8.20 42.63
CA SER A 980 -6.22 9.30 42.48
C SER A 980 -6.51 9.49 40.98
N THR A 981 -7.52 8.80 40.44
CA THR A 981 -7.96 9.02 39.06
C THR A 981 -9.35 9.63 39.06
N ILE A 982 -9.42 10.95 38.89
CA ILE A 982 -10.65 11.67 38.57
C ILE A 982 -10.60 12.04 37.09
N ALA A 983 -11.37 11.33 36.27
CA ALA A 983 -11.61 11.72 34.88
C ALA A 983 -12.92 12.53 34.83
N GLY A 984 -12.79 13.85 35.00
CA GLY A 984 -13.86 14.83 34.79
C GLY A 984 -14.75 15.10 36.01
N TYR A 985 -14.88 16.38 36.37
CA TYR A 985 -15.98 16.90 37.18
C TYR A 985 -16.77 17.84 36.27
N ASN A 986 -18.00 17.48 35.93
CA ASN A 986 -18.87 18.32 35.11
C ASN A 986 -19.89 18.99 36.04
N VAL A 987 -19.66 20.25 36.40
CA VAL A 987 -20.71 21.06 37.06
C VAL A 987 -21.48 21.78 35.97
N ASP A 988 -22.42 21.10 35.35
CA ASP A 988 -23.51 21.85 34.73
C ASP A 988 -24.43 22.31 35.86
N THR A 989 -24.13 23.50 36.41
CA THR A 989 -24.84 24.14 37.55
C THR A 989 -26.34 24.36 37.34
N ARG A 990 -26.94 23.85 36.26
CA ARG A 990 -28.37 24.03 36.00
C ARG A 990 -29.22 22.76 36.07
N GLN A 991 -28.67 21.54 36.09
CA GLN A 991 -29.52 20.34 35.99
C GLN A 991 -29.11 19.03 36.73
N SER A 992 -28.05 18.96 37.56
CA SER A 992 -27.71 17.65 38.18
C SER A 992 -26.93 17.67 39.50
N ASP A 993 -27.47 16.99 40.52
CA ASP A 993 -26.92 16.75 41.87
C ASP A 993 -25.96 15.53 41.96
N TYR A 994 -25.19 15.23 40.91
CA TYR A 994 -24.46 13.96 40.80
C TYR A 994 -22.96 14.11 40.51
N ALA A 995 -22.14 13.23 41.09
CA ALA A 995 -20.72 13.09 40.77
C ALA A 995 -20.51 11.86 39.88
N HIS A 996 -20.14 12.10 38.63
CA HIS A 996 -19.79 11.05 37.69
C HIS A 996 -18.30 10.73 37.79
N ILE A 997 -17.96 9.48 38.12
CA ILE A 997 -16.56 9.05 38.23
C ILE A 997 -16.31 7.90 37.26
N HIS A 998 -15.44 8.14 36.30
CA HIS A 998 -15.07 7.16 35.28
C HIS A 998 -13.77 6.45 35.65
N PHE A 999 -13.82 5.11 35.76
CA PHE A 999 -12.62 4.29 35.98
C PHE A 999 -12.34 3.39 34.76
N GLN A 1000 -11.10 3.40 34.30
CA GLN A 1000 -10.59 2.44 33.31
C GLN A 1000 -9.59 1.48 33.99
N ASN A 1001 -9.56 0.20 33.60
CA ASN A 1001 -8.68 -0.84 34.14
C ASN A 1001 -8.93 -1.32 35.60
N ALA A 1002 -10.13 -1.14 36.16
CA ALA A 1002 -10.57 -1.97 37.29
C ALA A 1002 -10.91 -3.38 36.76
N VAL A 1003 -9.89 -4.22 36.63
CA VAL A 1003 -9.92 -5.50 35.89
C VAL A 1003 -10.34 -6.65 36.81
N LYS A 1004 -11.31 -7.47 36.35
CA LYS A 1004 -11.58 -8.91 36.64
C LYS A 1004 -11.58 -9.45 38.08
N LYS A 1005 -11.09 -8.70 39.07
CA LYS A 1005 -10.93 -9.05 40.49
C LYS A 1005 -11.52 -7.98 41.42
N GLY A 1006 -12.28 -7.03 40.88
CA GLY A 1006 -12.86 -5.94 41.66
C GLY A 1006 -11.98 -4.71 41.96
N PHE A 1007 -12.47 -3.80 42.81
CA PHE A 1007 -11.78 -2.59 43.28
C PHE A 1007 -12.30 -2.13 44.67
N CYS A 1008 -11.51 -1.31 45.38
CA CYS A 1008 -11.93 -0.69 46.65
C CYS A 1008 -12.07 0.83 46.49
N LEU A 1009 -13.21 1.36 46.92
CA LEU A 1009 -13.51 2.79 46.98
C LEU A 1009 -13.41 3.27 48.43
N ARG A 1010 -12.62 4.31 48.69
CA ARG A 1010 -12.60 5.04 49.96
C ARG A 1010 -13.22 6.40 49.77
N LEU A 1011 -14.26 6.69 50.55
CA LEU A 1011 -14.88 8.00 50.64
C LEU A 1011 -14.60 8.57 52.03
N GLN A 1012 -14.01 9.76 52.09
CA GLN A 1012 -13.70 10.41 53.36
C GLN A 1012 -14.45 11.74 53.45
N ALA A 1013 -15.21 11.91 54.51
CA ALA A 1013 -15.88 13.15 54.89
C ALA A 1013 -15.71 13.34 56.40
N ASP A 1014 -15.04 14.43 56.81
CA ASP A 1014 -14.68 14.71 58.20
C ASP A 1014 -14.04 13.48 58.92
N SER A 1015 -14.65 13.02 60.03
CA SER A 1015 -14.20 11.88 60.85
C SER A 1015 -14.67 10.51 60.34
N VAL A 1016 -15.45 10.47 59.25
CA VAL A 1016 -16.05 9.24 58.73
C VAL A 1016 -15.31 8.80 57.47
N THR A 1017 -14.79 7.57 57.52
CA THR A 1017 -14.22 6.90 56.36
C THR A 1017 -15.10 5.72 55.97
N ILE A 1018 -15.60 5.72 54.74
CA ILE A 1018 -16.38 4.61 54.18
C ILE A 1018 -15.49 3.84 53.20
N HIS A 1019 -15.40 2.53 53.40
CA HIS A 1019 -14.72 1.61 52.49
C HIS A 1019 -15.76 0.70 51.81
N ALA A 1020 -15.88 0.81 50.49
CA ALA A 1020 -16.69 -0.10 49.70
C ALA A 1020 -15.77 -1.04 48.91
N LEU A 1021 -15.92 -2.35 49.10
CA LEU A 1021 -15.20 -3.37 48.34
C LEU A 1021 -16.16 -3.98 47.32
N LEU A 1022 -15.80 -3.89 46.05
CA LEU A 1022 -16.54 -4.50 44.95
C LEU A 1022 -15.64 -5.56 44.34
N ASP A 1023 -15.62 -6.78 44.88
CA ASP A 1023 -14.85 -7.94 44.36
C ASP A 1023 -15.67 -8.71 43.31
N THR A 1024 -15.01 -9.27 42.29
CA THR A 1024 -15.65 -10.06 41.24
C THR A 1024 -15.25 -11.54 41.22
N ASN A 1025 -14.44 -12.04 42.17
CA ASN A 1025 -13.93 -13.41 42.11
C ASN A 1025 -13.76 -14.06 43.51
N VAL A 1026 -14.86 -14.46 44.15
CA VAL A 1026 -14.81 -15.13 45.46
C VAL A 1026 -14.76 -16.66 45.28
N ASP A 1027 -13.58 -17.21 45.07
CA ASP A 1027 -13.27 -18.59 45.47
C ASP A 1027 -12.66 -18.55 46.88
N GLY A 1028 -13.55 -18.61 47.88
CA GLY A 1028 -13.34 -19.44 49.07
C GLY A 1028 -12.20 -19.19 50.07
N ASP A 1029 -11.44 -18.09 50.06
CA ASP A 1029 -10.41 -17.87 51.09
C ASP A 1029 -10.60 -16.62 51.97
N GLN A 1030 -10.61 -16.86 53.28
CA GLN A 1030 -11.03 -15.93 54.32
C GLN A 1030 -9.92 -14.92 54.66
N ARG A 1031 -10.10 -13.64 54.31
CA ARG A 1031 -9.53 -12.52 55.07
C ARG A 1031 -10.66 -11.55 55.45
N LYS A 1032 -10.99 -11.51 56.75
CA LYS A 1032 -11.99 -10.58 57.30
C LYS A 1032 -11.53 -9.14 57.02
N PRO A 1033 -12.40 -8.28 56.48
CA PRO A 1033 -12.05 -6.89 56.25
C PRO A 1033 -12.06 -6.06 57.55
N ALA A 1034 -11.43 -4.89 57.53
CA ALA A 1034 -11.39 -3.95 58.66
C ALA A 1034 -12.81 -3.50 59.10
N SER A 1035 -13.00 -3.09 60.35
CA SER A 1035 -14.33 -2.68 60.85
C SER A 1035 -14.90 -1.53 60.01
N GLY A 1036 -16.14 -1.67 59.51
CA GLY A 1036 -16.84 -0.65 58.73
C GLY A 1036 -16.77 -0.77 57.20
N SER A 1037 -16.21 -1.87 56.68
CA SER A 1037 -16.19 -2.18 55.25
C SER A 1037 -17.42 -2.99 54.81
N TYR A 1038 -18.02 -2.62 53.69
CA TYR A 1038 -19.16 -3.34 53.08
C TYR A 1038 -18.68 -4.25 51.94
N ASN A 1039 -19.12 -5.51 51.94
CA ASN A 1039 -18.77 -6.52 50.95
C ASN A 1039 -20.00 -6.87 50.12
N PHE A 1040 -19.92 -6.75 48.80
CA PHE A 1040 -21.05 -6.87 47.88
C PHE A 1040 -20.86 -8.11 46.99
N ASP A 1041 -21.69 -9.15 47.17
CA ASP A 1041 -21.55 -10.45 46.49
C ASP A 1041 -22.48 -10.57 45.26
N HIS A 1042 -22.03 -11.27 44.22
CA HIS A 1042 -22.42 -11.07 42.83
C HIS A 1042 -23.83 -11.59 42.42
N GLY A 1043 -24.71 -11.90 43.37
CA GLY A 1043 -25.91 -12.73 43.17
C GLY A 1043 -27.26 -12.04 42.98
N THR A 1044 -27.41 -10.73 43.26
CA THR A 1044 -28.71 -10.04 43.16
C THR A 1044 -28.54 -8.59 42.65
N ASP A 1045 -29.40 -8.16 41.73
CA ASP A 1045 -29.32 -6.86 41.03
C ASP A 1045 -29.47 -5.60 41.91
N ASP A 1046 -29.81 -5.75 43.19
CA ASP A 1046 -29.84 -4.68 44.20
C ASP A 1046 -29.14 -5.16 45.49
N MET A 1047 -28.21 -4.36 46.05
CA MET A 1047 -27.50 -4.70 47.28
C MET A 1047 -27.49 -3.53 48.29
N ASN A 1048 -28.00 -3.78 49.50
CA ASN A 1048 -28.12 -2.79 50.58
C ASN A 1048 -27.30 -3.22 51.80
N GLY A 1049 -26.50 -2.31 52.37
CA GLY A 1049 -25.82 -2.50 53.66
C GLY A 1049 -26.11 -1.33 54.61
N SER A 1050 -26.36 -1.62 55.89
CA SER A 1050 -26.57 -0.59 56.92
C SER A 1050 -25.67 -0.81 58.11
N GLN A 1051 -25.12 0.27 58.68
CA GLN A 1051 -24.40 0.25 59.94
C GLN A 1051 -24.90 1.39 60.83
N ASP A 1052 -25.01 1.11 62.13
CA ASP A 1052 -25.34 2.12 63.12
C ASP A 1052 -24.16 3.08 63.27
N TYR A 1053 -24.43 4.37 63.10
CA TYR A 1053 -23.50 5.45 63.43
C TYR A 1053 -24.05 6.20 64.66
N GLU A 1054 -23.16 6.84 65.41
CA GLU A 1054 -23.45 7.48 66.70
C GLU A 1054 -24.79 8.24 66.74
N ASP A 1055 -25.44 8.22 67.92
CA ASP A 1055 -26.77 8.79 68.20
C ASP A 1055 -27.94 8.23 67.39
N GLY A 1056 -27.99 6.90 67.22
CA GLY A 1056 -29.19 6.19 66.73
C GLY A 1056 -29.54 6.44 65.26
N LYS A 1057 -28.62 7.04 64.50
CA LYS A 1057 -28.78 7.28 63.06
C LYS A 1057 -28.17 6.14 62.26
N LYS A 1058 -28.93 5.61 61.31
CA LYS A 1058 -28.47 4.56 60.39
C LYS A 1058 -28.06 5.17 59.06
N LEU A 1059 -26.80 4.98 58.71
CA LEU A 1059 -26.31 5.24 57.35
C LEU A 1059 -26.49 3.95 56.54
N THR A 1060 -27.34 4.03 55.52
CA THR A 1060 -27.58 2.92 54.60
C THR A 1060 -26.91 3.23 53.27
N VAL A 1061 -25.94 2.41 52.89
CA VAL A 1061 -25.30 2.51 51.57
C VAL A 1061 -25.99 1.54 50.63
N VAL A 1062 -26.58 2.10 49.57
CA VAL A 1062 -27.24 1.37 48.49
C VAL A 1062 -26.34 1.45 47.27
N ALA A 1063 -25.85 0.31 46.80
CA ALA A 1063 -25.11 0.22 45.55
C ALA A 1063 -25.98 -0.53 44.54
N LYS A 1064 -26.50 0.18 43.53
CA LYS A 1064 -27.28 -0.41 42.45
C LYS A 1064 -26.41 -0.56 41.22
N MET A 1065 -26.24 -1.79 40.75
CA MET A 1065 -25.46 -2.06 39.55
C MET A 1065 -26.40 -2.26 38.37
N THR A 1066 -26.36 -1.35 37.39
CA THR A 1066 -27.14 -1.45 36.16
C THR A 1066 -26.24 -1.73 34.97
N SER A 1067 -26.58 -2.73 34.17
CA SER A 1067 -25.87 -2.98 32.91
C SER A 1067 -26.39 -2.03 31.84
N SER A 1068 -25.51 -1.19 31.29
CA SER A 1068 -25.84 -0.29 30.18
C SER A 1068 -25.06 -0.68 28.92
N LYS A 1069 -25.48 -0.14 27.77
CA LYS A 1069 -24.74 -0.22 26.50
C LYS A 1069 -23.28 0.29 26.60
N TYR A 1070 -22.96 1.10 27.62
CA TYR A 1070 -21.66 1.77 27.79
C TYR A 1070 -20.77 1.10 28.87
N GLY A 1071 -21.22 -0.01 29.46
CA GLY A 1071 -20.56 -0.69 30.58
C GLY A 1071 -21.49 -0.85 31.78
N LYS A 1072 -20.99 -1.44 32.87
CA LYS A 1072 -21.73 -1.51 34.13
C LYS A 1072 -21.68 -0.14 34.81
N VAL A 1073 -22.85 0.39 35.15
CA VAL A 1073 -23.03 1.58 35.96
C VAL A 1073 -23.25 1.14 37.40
N ILE A 1074 -22.48 1.68 38.34
CA ILE A 1074 -22.73 1.47 39.77
C ILE A 1074 -23.21 2.80 40.33
N ASP A 1075 -24.49 2.88 40.67
CA ASP A 1075 -25.08 3.99 41.41
C ASP A 1075 -24.86 3.72 42.90
N VAL A 1076 -23.96 4.47 43.53
CA VAL A 1076 -23.80 4.45 44.98
C VAL A 1076 -24.59 5.61 45.56
N SER A 1077 -25.65 5.28 46.30
CA SER A 1077 -26.47 6.23 47.05
C SER A 1077 -26.27 5.98 48.54
N ILE A 1078 -25.98 7.05 49.28
CA ILE A 1078 -25.93 6.99 50.74
C ILE A 1078 -27.23 7.60 51.24
N LEU A 1079 -28.05 6.80 51.90
CA LEU A 1079 -29.32 7.21 52.47
C LEU A 1079 -29.11 7.41 53.98
N ASP A 1080 -29.46 8.60 54.48
CA ASP A 1080 -29.66 8.81 55.90
C ASP A 1080 -31.09 8.32 56.25
N ALA A 1081 -31.23 7.55 57.32
CA ALA A 1081 -32.51 6.96 57.74
C ALA A 1081 -33.51 7.99 58.32
N VAL A 1082 -33.46 9.26 57.91
CA VAL A 1082 -34.31 10.34 58.44
C VAL A 1082 -35.26 10.95 57.39
N THR A 1083 -35.19 10.58 56.12
CA THR A 1083 -36.18 11.03 55.13
C THR A 1083 -36.62 9.89 54.21
N GLU A 1084 -37.92 9.56 54.29
CA GLU A 1084 -38.65 8.58 53.46
C GLU A 1084 -38.48 8.76 51.95
#